data_AF-A0AAD8HD33-F1
#
_entry.id   AF-A0AAD8HD33-F1
#
_cell.length_a   1.000
_cell.length_b   1.000
_cell.length_c   1.000
_cell.angle_alpha   90.00
_cell.angle_beta   90.00
_cell.angle_gamma   90.00
#
_symmetry.space_group_name_H-M   'P 1'
#
loop_
_entity.id
_entity.type
_entity.pdbx_description
1 polymer ?
#
loop_
_entity_poly.entity_id
_entity_poly.type
_entity_poly.pdbx_seq_one_letter_code
_entity_poly.pdbx_strand_id
1 'polypeptide(L)'
;MIPFSSPPFDLGFVVTVPFHRFLAHSPALNTILAGLNTVFVFMQTSYILWTWLVEGRPRATIATLFMFTFRGILGYSTQLPLPQDFLGSGADFPVGNVSFFLFYSGHVAASVIASLDMRRMQRWESAWAFDTLNVLQFVRLLSTRGHYTIDLVVGVGAGILFDMIAANYLETFPKRRSFVSVLWPLLALNEHCIDSGISLLIREGTMPVIDAFKDAQRLPDHQSMTKLIMISKVTDSVDSKLNKLQKLAPETQAWYTPNLLFKLLLPYKLPVSQNSPCKLQLHTIFVSYIFNAACIIYTLSNYMGSSSLLLCITILTLFIAFSHHVSVVEAFQGTYGINYGRIADNIPEPESVVTLLKAARIRNIRMYDADHGVLKAFKHSGIEIIIGLGNEFLKDISVSEDRAMDWVKQNVEPFLPETRIRGVAVGNEVLGGNNPELWEILLPAVKNIHHALDQVHLANVVQVSSPHSAAVFATSFPPSAGAFKESVMPYMKPLLEFFSRINSPFYINVYPFLAYISDPEHIDINYALFLKNPGIYDDKTNLHYDNMFEAQIDGCYAALEKAGFGKTEVIVSETGWASHGDPNEVGATVKNARTYNLNLRKKLAKKKGTPYRPKTPVKAYVFAIFNENLKTGPTSERNFGLFKADGSISYDIGFTGLKPSSASSLLLSLKKTGVQGWFNSLLLAYLTCTIPVLLLIL
;
A
#
# COMPACT_ATOMS: atom_id res chain seq x y z
N MET A 1 25.42 8.27 25.09
CA MET A 1 24.77 7.69 23.90
C MET A 1 24.96 6.18 23.94
N ILE A 2 23.89 5.41 23.77
CA ILE A 2 23.95 3.94 23.72
C ILE A 2 24.47 3.56 22.32
N PRO A 3 25.52 2.74 22.19
CA PRO A 3 26.03 2.31 20.88
C PRO A 3 24.95 1.64 20.02
N PHE A 4 24.96 1.86 18.70
CA PHE A 4 24.03 1.21 17.74
C PHE A 4 24.09 -0.32 17.76
N SER A 5 25.17 -0.92 18.28
CA SER A 5 25.35 -2.36 18.47
C SER A 5 24.75 -2.90 19.78
N SER A 6 24.20 -2.03 20.63
CA SER A 6 23.63 -2.47 21.91
C SER A 6 22.31 -3.22 21.68
N PRO A 7 22.09 -4.38 22.31
CA PRO A 7 20.83 -5.09 22.20
C PRO A 7 19.68 -4.19 22.67
N PRO A 8 18.48 -4.28 22.05
CA PRO A 8 17.34 -3.47 22.44
C PRO A 8 17.05 -3.65 23.94
N PHE A 9 16.98 -2.53 24.65
CA PHE A 9 16.69 -2.52 26.09
C PHE A 9 15.24 -2.93 26.31
N ASP A 10 15.03 -4.11 26.87
CA ASP A 10 13.70 -4.69 27.12
C ASP A 10 13.42 -4.77 28.62
N LEU A 11 12.70 -3.78 29.14
CA LEU A 11 12.44 -3.62 30.57
C LEU A 11 11.75 -4.85 31.19
N GLY A 12 10.78 -5.45 30.48
CA GLY A 12 10.10 -6.65 30.98
C GLY A 12 11.04 -7.85 31.03
N PHE A 13 11.94 -8.01 30.06
CA PHE A 13 12.96 -9.05 30.15
C PHE A 13 13.86 -8.84 31.37
N VAL A 14 14.33 -7.62 31.62
CA VAL A 14 15.17 -7.25 32.78
C VAL A 14 14.50 -7.71 34.10
N VAL A 15 13.20 -7.49 34.24
CA VAL A 15 12.43 -7.92 35.43
C VAL A 15 12.33 -9.45 35.51
N THR A 16 12.25 -10.14 34.37
CA THR A 16 12.12 -11.61 34.32
C THR A 16 13.43 -12.39 34.26
N VAL A 17 14.60 -11.73 34.29
CA VAL A 17 15.92 -12.38 34.22
C VAL A 17 16.10 -13.53 35.24
N PRO A 18 15.66 -13.41 36.52
CA PRO A 18 15.78 -14.50 37.48
C PRO A 18 15.02 -15.76 37.03
N PHE A 19 13.79 -15.58 36.53
CA PHE A 19 12.96 -16.68 36.04
C PHE A 19 13.49 -17.24 34.72
N HIS A 20 14.01 -16.39 33.83
CA HIS A 20 14.73 -16.81 32.63
C HIS A 20 15.90 -17.77 32.96
N ARG A 21 16.76 -17.40 33.92
CA ARG A 21 17.87 -18.25 34.36
C ARG A 21 17.36 -19.58 34.93
N PHE A 22 16.29 -19.55 35.71
CA PHE A 22 15.69 -20.76 36.27
C PHE A 22 15.16 -21.71 35.18
N LEU A 23 14.45 -21.18 34.18
CA LEU A 23 13.96 -21.96 33.04
C LEU A 23 15.10 -22.51 32.16
N ALA A 24 16.19 -21.76 32.01
CA ALA A 24 17.38 -22.23 31.29
C ALA A 24 18.03 -23.45 31.99
N HIS A 25 18.02 -23.50 33.32
CA HIS A 25 18.55 -24.64 34.09
C HIS A 25 17.58 -25.83 34.20
N SER A 26 16.29 -25.64 33.86
CA SER A 26 15.26 -26.69 33.92
C SER A 26 14.47 -26.80 32.61
N PRO A 27 15.05 -27.46 31.57
CA PRO A 27 14.39 -27.61 30.26
C PRO A 27 13.05 -28.36 30.31
N ALA A 28 12.91 -29.29 31.26
CA ALA A 28 11.67 -30.01 31.50
C ALA A 28 10.55 -29.06 31.95
N LEU A 29 10.85 -28.15 32.89
CA LEU A 29 9.90 -27.15 33.34
C LEU A 29 9.54 -26.16 32.23
N ASN A 30 10.52 -25.71 31.43
CA ASN A 30 10.23 -24.85 30.27
C ASN A 30 9.26 -25.52 29.30
N THR A 31 9.43 -26.82 29.06
CA THR A 31 8.55 -27.62 28.18
C THR A 31 7.16 -27.79 28.76
N ILE A 32 7.03 -28.02 30.07
CA ILE A 32 5.72 -28.08 30.74
C ILE A 32 4.99 -26.74 30.61
N LEU A 33 5.67 -25.62 30.89
CA LEU A 33 5.08 -24.28 30.78
C LEU A 33 4.73 -23.93 29.33
N ALA A 34 5.51 -24.40 28.35
CA ALA A 34 5.19 -24.30 26.92
C ALA A 34 3.89 -25.04 26.59
N GLY A 35 3.76 -26.29 27.06
CA GLY A 35 2.56 -27.09 26.90
C GLY A 35 1.33 -26.42 27.51
N LEU A 36 1.44 -25.89 28.73
CA LEU A 36 0.36 -25.15 29.40
C LEU A 36 -0.05 -23.89 28.62
N ASN A 37 0.92 -23.14 28.11
CA ASN A 37 0.66 -21.97 27.28
C ASN A 37 -0.07 -22.36 25.98
N THR A 38 0.34 -23.45 25.34
CA THR A 38 -0.31 -23.99 24.14
C THR A 38 -1.75 -24.43 24.43
N VAL A 39 -2.00 -25.11 25.56
CA VAL A 39 -3.36 -25.45 26.00
C VAL A 39 -4.21 -24.18 26.15
N PHE A 40 -3.66 -23.13 26.75
CA PHE A 40 -4.39 -21.86 26.90
C PHE A 40 -4.72 -21.20 25.55
N VAL A 41 -3.82 -21.26 24.57
CA VAL A 41 -4.11 -20.80 23.20
C VAL A 41 -5.27 -21.59 22.60
N PHE A 42 -5.29 -22.92 22.74
CA PHE A 42 -6.42 -23.74 22.29
C PHE A 42 -7.73 -23.38 23.00
N MET A 43 -7.69 -23.06 24.30
CA MET A 43 -8.88 -22.59 25.02
C MET A 43 -9.42 -21.28 24.43
N GLN A 44 -8.56 -20.32 24.09
CA GLN A 44 -8.96 -19.05 23.46
C GLN A 44 -9.63 -19.30 22.11
N THR A 45 -9.01 -20.08 21.23
CA THR A 45 -9.56 -20.42 19.92
C THR A 45 -10.89 -21.15 20.03
N SER A 46 -10.98 -22.11 20.94
CA SER A 46 -12.20 -22.90 21.17
C SER A 46 -13.35 -22.01 21.66
N TYR A 47 -13.08 -21.10 22.61
CA TYR A 47 -14.09 -20.15 23.08
C TYR A 47 -14.56 -19.22 21.96
N ILE A 48 -13.64 -18.61 21.21
CA ILE A 48 -13.98 -17.68 20.12
C ILE A 48 -14.82 -18.39 19.05
N LEU A 49 -14.48 -19.62 18.68
CA LEU A 49 -15.28 -20.40 17.74
C LEU A 49 -16.64 -20.80 18.32
N TRP A 50 -16.70 -21.20 19.60
CA TRP A 50 -17.94 -21.53 20.30
C TRP A 50 -18.92 -20.35 20.31
N THR A 51 -18.45 -19.14 20.63
CA THR A 51 -19.31 -17.94 20.66
C THR A 51 -20.00 -17.67 19.33
N TRP A 52 -19.35 -18.00 18.21
CA TRP A 52 -19.92 -17.84 16.88
C TRP A 52 -20.77 -19.04 16.44
N LEU A 53 -20.21 -20.25 16.51
CA LEU A 53 -20.85 -21.45 15.96
C LEU A 53 -22.04 -21.92 16.79
N VAL A 54 -21.98 -21.76 18.11
CA VAL A 54 -23.01 -22.27 19.02
C VAL A 54 -23.89 -21.13 19.55
N GLU A 55 -23.27 -20.03 19.97
CA GLU A 55 -24.03 -18.92 20.57
C GLU A 55 -24.46 -17.86 19.53
N GLY A 56 -24.07 -18.03 18.26
CA GLY A 56 -24.49 -17.15 17.15
C GLY A 56 -23.97 -15.71 17.25
N ARG A 57 -22.95 -15.45 18.07
CA ARG A 57 -22.37 -14.11 18.30
C ARG A 57 -21.04 -13.96 17.55
N PRO A 58 -21.02 -13.33 16.36
CA PRO A 58 -19.83 -13.29 15.52
C PRO A 58 -18.79 -12.24 15.94
N ARG A 59 -19.06 -11.39 16.94
CA ARG A 59 -18.22 -10.23 17.28
C ARG A 59 -16.78 -10.63 17.62
N ALA A 60 -16.60 -11.59 18.52
CA ALA A 60 -15.28 -12.06 18.92
C ALA A 60 -14.52 -12.64 17.72
N THR A 61 -15.19 -13.45 16.88
CA THR A 61 -14.60 -14.03 15.67
C THR A 61 -14.19 -12.98 14.64
N ILE A 62 -15.01 -11.95 14.41
CA ILE A 62 -14.69 -10.84 13.50
C ILE A 62 -13.51 -10.04 14.04
N ALA A 63 -13.49 -9.74 15.34
CA ALA A 63 -12.36 -9.06 15.98
C ALA A 63 -11.06 -9.85 15.81
N THR A 64 -11.10 -11.16 16.05
CA THR A 64 -9.95 -12.06 15.90
C THR A 64 -9.49 -12.15 14.44
N LEU A 65 -10.42 -12.18 13.48
CA LEU A 65 -10.08 -12.18 12.05
C LEU A 65 -9.35 -10.90 11.65
N PHE A 66 -9.91 -9.73 11.98
CA PHE A 66 -9.25 -8.44 11.71
C PHE A 66 -7.88 -8.35 12.37
N MET A 67 -7.77 -8.81 13.61
CA MET A 67 -6.52 -8.82 14.37
C MET A 67 -5.45 -9.69 13.68
N PHE A 68 -5.74 -10.94 13.33
CA PHE A 68 -4.76 -11.81 12.68
C PHE A 68 -4.43 -11.36 11.24
N THR A 69 -5.39 -10.83 10.48
CA THR A 69 -5.11 -10.25 9.16
C THR A 69 -4.15 -9.06 9.28
N PHE A 70 -4.42 -8.14 10.21
CA PHE A 70 -3.55 -6.98 10.42
C PHE A 70 -2.17 -7.38 10.93
N ARG A 71 -2.10 -8.36 11.83
CA ARG A 71 -0.84 -8.97 12.31
C ARG A 71 -0.05 -9.59 11.17
N GLY A 72 -0.70 -10.29 10.24
CA GLY A 72 -0.06 -10.88 9.05
C GLY A 72 0.53 -9.82 8.12
N ILE A 73 -0.20 -8.73 7.87
CA ILE A 73 0.25 -7.61 7.02
C ILE A 73 1.47 -6.92 7.65
N LEU A 74 1.39 -6.56 8.94
CA LEU A 74 2.49 -5.88 9.61
C LEU A 74 3.71 -6.79 9.80
N GLY A 75 3.47 -8.08 10.04
CA GLY A 75 4.48 -9.09 10.15
C GLY A 75 5.35 -9.29 8.90
N TYR A 76 4.92 -8.86 7.72
CA TYR A 76 5.76 -8.82 6.51
C TYR A 76 6.78 -7.65 6.54
N SER A 77 6.50 -6.61 7.33
CA SER A 77 7.24 -5.34 7.32
C SER A 77 8.08 -5.08 8.59
N THR A 78 7.91 -5.87 9.65
CA THR A 78 8.48 -5.58 10.98
C THR A 78 9.12 -6.78 11.68
N GLN A 79 9.64 -7.77 10.94
CA GLN A 79 10.26 -8.94 11.56
C GLN A 79 11.52 -8.55 12.33
N LEU A 80 11.51 -8.79 13.64
CA LEU A 80 12.71 -8.64 14.47
C LEU A 80 13.50 -9.96 14.47
N PRO A 81 14.85 -9.91 14.51
CA PRO A 81 15.66 -11.10 14.67
C PRO A 81 15.39 -11.74 16.04
N LEU A 82 15.41 -13.07 16.08
CA LEU A 82 15.26 -13.83 17.31
C LEU A 82 16.42 -13.51 18.27
N PRO A 83 16.16 -13.12 19.54
CA PRO A 83 17.22 -12.86 20.51
C PRO A 83 18.11 -14.09 20.71
N GLN A 84 19.43 -13.88 20.90
CA GLN A 84 20.40 -14.97 21.08
C GLN A 84 20.09 -15.84 22.32
N ASP A 85 19.45 -15.28 23.35
CA ASP A 85 19.07 -15.99 24.57
C ASP A 85 17.62 -16.54 24.52
N PHE A 86 17.07 -16.84 23.34
CA PHE A 86 15.72 -17.39 23.23
C PHE A 86 15.66 -18.84 23.73
N LEU A 87 14.72 -19.12 24.66
CA LEU A 87 14.49 -20.46 25.22
C LEU A 87 13.25 -21.12 24.58
N GLY A 88 13.41 -21.67 23.38
CA GLY A 88 12.35 -22.40 22.68
C GLY A 88 12.06 -23.78 23.27
N SER A 89 10.84 -24.28 23.07
CA SER A 89 10.44 -25.66 23.35
C SER A 89 9.66 -26.24 22.16
N GLY A 90 9.80 -27.55 21.92
CA GLY A 90 9.00 -28.26 20.90
C GLY A 90 7.50 -28.31 21.21
N ALA A 91 7.09 -27.93 22.43
CA ALA A 91 5.69 -27.80 22.82
C ALA A 91 5.11 -26.40 22.60
N ASP A 92 5.91 -25.43 22.13
CA ASP A 92 5.42 -24.10 21.76
C ASP A 92 4.56 -24.16 20.48
N PHE A 93 3.43 -23.46 20.48
CA PHE A 93 2.56 -23.34 19.31
C PHE A 93 2.62 -21.91 18.72
N PRO A 94 2.83 -21.77 17.39
CA PRO A 94 3.08 -22.83 16.40
C PRO A 94 4.46 -23.51 16.55
N VAL A 95 4.54 -24.79 16.20
CA VAL A 95 5.75 -25.63 16.37
C VAL A 95 6.79 -25.31 15.29
N GLY A 96 8.01 -24.95 15.68
CA GLY A 96 9.17 -24.78 14.79
C GLY A 96 9.98 -23.51 15.05
N ASN A 97 11.26 -23.49 14.63
CA ASN A 97 12.15 -22.31 14.65
C ASN A 97 11.76 -21.26 13.60
N VAL A 98 10.47 -20.93 13.53
CA VAL A 98 9.97 -19.88 12.65
C VAL A 98 9.97 -18.60 13.48
N SER A 99 10.83 -17.64 13.12
CA SER A 99 10.85 -16.33 13.77
C SER A 99 9.50 -15.65 13.57
N PHE A 100 8.64 -15.68 14.59
CA PHE A 100 7.33 -15.04 14.60
C PHE A 100 7.33 -13.76 15.45
N PHE A 101 8.39 -12.96 15.36
CA PHE A 101 8.35 -11.57 15.82
C PHE A 101 7.58 -10.70 14.80
N LEU A 102 6.31 -11.04 14.60
CA LEU A 102 5.35 -10.20 13.89
C LEU A 102 4.89 -9.10 14.85
N PHE A 103 4.70 -7.86 14.36
CA PHE A 103 4.26 -6.72 15.17
C PHE A 103 3.11 -7.15 16.10
N TYR A 104 3.39 -7.13 17.41
CA TYR A 104 2.56 -7.57 18.54
C TYR A 104 2.14 -9.07 18.66
N SER A 105 1.89 -9.49 19.90
CA SER A 105 1.48 -10.86 20.23
C SER A 105 -0.02 -11.09 20.01
N GLY A 106 -0.34 -11.96 19.06
CA GLY A 106 -1.72 -12.34 18.74
C GLY A 106 -2.36 -13.26 19.77
N HIS A 107 -1.58 -14.06 20.53
CA HIS A 107 -2.10 -14.85 21.64
C HIS A 107 -2.58 -13.95 22.79
N VAL A 108 -1.82 -12.88 23.08
CA VAL A 108 -2.23 -11.88 24.07
C VAL A 108 -3.49 -11.13 23.60
N ALA A 109 -3.52 -10.72 22.33
CA ALA A 109 -4.67 -10.03 21.75
C ALA A 109 -5.94 -10.90 21.71
N ALA A 110 -5.82 -12.17 21.32
CA ALA A 110 -6.94 -13.11 21.26
C ALA A 110 -7.53 -13.39 22.66
N SER A 111 -6.67 -13.54 23.67
CA SER A 111 -7.12 -13.67 25.06
C SER A 111 -7.89 -12.45 25.55
N VAL A 112 -7.42 -11.23 25.23
CA VAL A 112 -8.14 -9.98 25.56
C VAL A 112 -9.49 -9.91 24.86
N ILE A 113 -9.58 -10.28 23.58
CA ILE A 113 -10.85 -10.34 22.84
C ILE A 113 -11.83 -11.32 23.51
N ALA A 114 -11.35 -12.51 23.88
CA ALA A 114 -12.17 -13.51 24.57
C ALA A 114 -12.66 -13.01 25.94
N SER A 115 -11.78 -12.44 26.76
CA SER A 115 -12.12 -11.87 28.07
C SER A 115 -13.13 -10.72 27.97
N LEU A 116 -12.95 -9.79 27.01
CA LEU A 116 -13.90 -8.71 26.76
C LEU A 116 -15.28 -9.25 26.34
N ASP A 117 -15.33 -10.32 25.55
CA ASP A 117 -16.59 -10.97 25.20
C ASP A 117 -17.26 -11.62 26.40
N MET A 118 -16.51 -12.34 27.23
CA MET A 118 -17.01 -12.94 28.47
C MET A 118 -17.59 -11.89 29.42
N ARG A 119 -16.92 -10.74 29.58
CA ARG A 119 -17.40 -9.61 30.40
C ARG A 119 -18.71 -9.05 29.87
N ARG A 120 -18.86 -8.90 28.55
CA ARG A 120 -20.14 -8.46 27.93
C ARG A 120 -21.28 -9.44 28.21
N MET A 121 -20.98 -10.73 28.28
CA MET A 121 -21.95 -11.78 28.60
C MET A 121 -22.10 -12.02 30.11
N GLN A 122 -21.54 -11.15 30.95
CA GLN A 122 -21.57 -11.27 32.41
C GLN A 122 -20.95 -12.58 32.95
N ARG A 123 -20.06 -13.22 32.17
CA ARG A 123 -19.27 -14.41 32.56
C ARG A 123 -17.99 -13.98 33.26
N TRP A 124 -18.13 -13.28 34.37
CA TRP A 124 -17.02 -12.61 35.06
C TRP A 124 -15.93 -13.56 35.53
N GLU A 125 -16.30 -14.73 36.06
CA GLU A 125 -15.33 -15.73 36.54
C GLU A 125 -14.45 -16.26 35.41
N SER A 126 -15.05 -16.59 34.26
CA SER A 126 -14.30 -17.02 33.07
C SER A 126 -13.40 -15.91 32.53
N ALA A 127 -13.89 -14.66 32.53
CA ALA A 127 -13.08 -13.51 32.13
C ALA A 127 -11.86 -13.32 33.04
N TRP A 128 -12.05 -13.41 34.36
CA TRP A 128 -10.96 -13.35 35.33
C TRP A 128 -9.95 -14.48 35.13
N ALA A 129 -10.43 -15.71 34.90
CA ALA A 129 -9.55 -16.83 34.60
C ALA A 129 -8.70 -16.59 33.34
N PHE A 130 -9.30 -16.06 32.27
CA PHE A 130 -8.58 -15.72 31.04
C PHE A 130 -7.56 -14.59 31.25
N ASP A 131 -7.90 -13.55 32.02
CA ASP A 131 -6.97 -12.47 32.34
C ASP A 131 -5.79 -12.98 33.16
N THR A 132 -6.03 -13.82 34.17
CA THR A 132 -4.98 -14.44 34.99
C THR A 132 -4.06 -15.33 34.15
N LEU A 133 -4.63 -16.21 33.31
CA LEU A 133 -3.85 -17.06 32.40
C LEU A 133 -3.07 -16.22 31.37
N ASN A 134 -3.60 -15.08 30.94
CA ASN A 134 -2.90 -14.16 30.04
C ASN A 134 -1.72 -13.48 30.72
N VAL A 135 -1.81 -13.16 32.02
CA VAL A 135 -0.67 -12.65 32.81
C VAL A 135 0.42 -13.72 32.92
N LEU A 136 0.06 -14.98 33.19
CA LEU A 136 1.04 -16.08 33.22
C LEU A 136 1.71 -16.30 31.86
N GLN A 137 0.93 -16.22 30.78
CA GLN A 137 1.44 -16.21 29.40
C GLN A 137 2.41 -15.05 29.16
N PHE A 138 2.10 -13.84 29.64
CA PHE A 138 2.98 -12.66 29.54
C PHE A 138 4.32 -12.88 30.24
N VAL A 139 4.30 -13.37 31.49
CA VAL A 139 5.51 -13.67 32.27
C VAL A 139 6.36 -14.71 31.56
N ARG A 140 5.75 -15.80 31.07
CA ARG A 140 6.48 -16.84 30.33
C ARG A 140 7.13 -16.27 29.06
N LEU A 141 6.38 -15.57 28.23
CA LEU A 141 6.86 -15.06 26.93
C LEU A 141 8.01 -14.06 27.08
N LEU A 142 7.98 -13.23 28.13
CA LEU A 142 9.12 -12.37 28.48
C LEU A 142 10.33 -13.20 28.95
N SER A 143 10.09 -14.15 29.86
CA SER A 143 11.16 -14.94 30.47
C SER A 143 11.86 -15.87 29.49
N THR A 144 11.18 -16.34 28.44
CA THR A 144 11.80 -17.14 27.38
C THR A 144 12.38 -16.29 26.25
N ARG A 145 12.25 -14.96 26.32
CA ARG A 145 12.54 -14.02 25.23
C ARG A 145 11.76 -14.30 23.95
N GLY A 146 10.60 -14.95 24.06
CA GLY A 146 9.72 -15.23 22.91
C GLY A 146 8.99 -13.99 22.38
N HIS A 147 8.91 -12.94 23.17
CA HIS A 147 8.38 -11.63 22.78
C HIS A 147 9.09 -10.50 23.53
N TYR A 148 9.20 -9.34 22.90
CA TYR A 148 9.59 -8.11 23.60
C TYR A 148 8.41 -7.57 24.42
N THR A 149 8.69 -6.81 25.48
CA THR A 149 7.63 -6.15 26.29
C THR A 149 6.67 -5.36 25.43
N ILE A 150 7.18 -4.63 24.43
CA ILE A 150 6.35 -3.83 23.54
C ILE A 150 5.39 -4.69 22.72
N ASP A 151 5.78 -5.90 22.30
CA ASP A 151 4.94 -6.79 21.51
C ASP A 151 3.71 -7.25 22.31
N LEU A 152 3.91 -7.49 23.61
CA LEU A 152 2.83 -7.95 24.48
C LEU A 152 1.90 -6.79 24.86
N VAL A 153 2.45 -5.60 25.16
CA VAL A 153 1.66 -4.39 25.47
C VAL A 153 0.82 -3.97 24.27
N VAL A 154 1.42 -3.92 23.08
CA VAL A 154 0.68 -3.63 21.85
C VAL A 154 -0.33 -4.73 21.54
N GLY A 155 -0.06 -5.99 21.93
CA GLY A 155 -1.01 -7.10 21.82
C GLY A 155 -2.29 -6.86 22.64
N VAL A 156 -2.16 -6.38 23.88
CA VAL A 156 -3.31 -5.99 24.72
C VAL A 156 -4.11 -4.88 24.05
N GLY A 157 -3.42 -3.82 23.60
CA GLY A 157 -4.06 -2.69 22.91
C GLY A 157 -4.77 -3.10 21.62
N ALA A 158 -4.16 -4.00 20.84
CA ALA A 158 -4.74 -4.55 19.62
C ALA A 158 -6.02 -5.33 19.91
N GLY A 159 -6.04 -6.17 20.96
CA GLY A 159 -7.25 -6.90 21.37
C GLY A 159 -8.43 -5.97 21.67
N ILE A 160 -8.19 -4.90 22.42
CA ILE A 160 -9.22 -3.88 22.72
C ILE A 160 -9.68 -3.16 21.45
N LEU A 161 -8.73 -2.71 20.63
CA LEU A 161 -9.00 -1.96 19.41
C LEU A 161 -9.85 -2.77 18.42
N PHE A 162 -9.47 -4.02 18.15
CA PHE A 162 -10.17 -4.85 17.18
C PHE A 162 -11.54 -5.31 17.69
N ASP A 163 -11.70 -5.48 19.01
CA ASP A 163 -13.02 -5.70 19.61
C ASP A 163 -13.95 -4.49 19.42
N MET A 164 -13.43 -3.26 19.55
CA MET A 164 -14.18 -2.03 19.27
C MET A 164 -14.53 -1.87 17.79
N ILE A 165 -13.59 -2.17 16.89
CA ILE A 165 -13.82 -2.13 15.44
C ILE A 165 -14.90 -3.14 15.04
N ALA A 166 -14.85 -4.35 15.59
CA ALA A 166 -15.86 -5.38 15.34
C ALA A 166 -17.26 -4.95 15.81
N ALA A 167 -17.34 -4.21 16.93
CA ALA A 167 -18.59 -3.60 17.40
C ALA A 167 -19.18 -2.64 16.36
N ASN A 168 -18.38 -1.66 15.92
CA ASN A 168 -18.79 -0.68 14.91
C ASN A 168 -19.19 -1.34 13.59
N TYR A 169 -18.46 -2.39 13.18
CA TYR A 169 -18.77 -3.15 11.98
C TYR A 169 -20.16 -3.81 12.07
N LEU A 170 -20.47 -4.45 13.20
CA LEU A 170 -21.76 -5.09 13.40
C LEU A 170 -22.92 -4.09 13.55
N GLU A 171 -22.68 -2.92 14.14
CA GLU A 171 -23.66 -1.83 14.21
C GLU A 171 -23.95 -1.19 12.86
N THR A 172 -22.95 -1.12 11.98
CA THR A 172 -23.09 -0.53 10.63
C THR A 172 -23.82 -1.48 9.66
N PHE A 173 -23.73 -2.80 9.88
CA PHE A 173 -24.33 -3.82 9.00
C PHE A 173 -25.25 -4.80 9.75
N PRO A 174 -26.35 -4.34 10.39
CA PRO A 174 -27.16 -5.16 11.29
C PRO A 174 -28.07 -6.18 10.58
N LYS A 175 -28.22 -6.11 9.25
CA LYS A 175 -29.12 -6.97 8.47
C LYS A 175 -28.51 -7.37 7.12
N ARG A 176 -27.61 -8.35 7.12
CA ARG A 176 -27.55 -9.33 6.03
C ARG A 176 -27.63 -10.72 6.66
N ARG A 177 -28.48 -11.55 6.06
CA ARG A 177 -28.82 -12.93 6.46
C ARG A 177 -27.60 -13.67 7.01
N SER A 178 -27.85 -14.44 8.08
CA SER A 178 -26.87 -15.16 8.88
C SER A 178 -25.68 -15.66 8.05
N PHE A 179 -24.47 -15.27 8.44
CA PHE A 179 -23.22 -15.83 7.94
C PHE A 179 -23.17 -17.37 8.08
N VAL A 180 -24.06 -17.95 8.91
CA VAL A 180 -24.36 -19.38 9.06
C VAL A 180 -24.85 -20.06 7.77
N SER A 181 -25.51 -19.36 6.84
CA SER A 181 -25.98 -19.98 5.59
C SER A 181 -24.88 -20.17 4.53
N VAL A 182 -23.68 -19.61 4.76
CA VAL A 182 -22.53 -19.75 3.86
C VAL A 182 -21.63 -20.93 4.29
N LEU A 183 -21.70 -21.37 5.55
CA LEU A 183 -20.80 -22.41 6.08
C LEU A 183 -21.48 -23.74 6.43
N TRP A 184 -22.81 -23.80 6.53
CA TRP A 184 -23.53 -25.06 6.79
C TRP A 184 -23.27 -26.19 5.77
N PRO A 185 -23.05 -25.93 4.47
CA PRO A 185 -22.67 -26.98 3.52
C PRO A 185 -21.26 -27.58 3.74
N LEU A 186 -20.40 -26.91 4.50
CA LEU A 186 -19.02 -27.38 4.75
C LEU A 186 -18.89 -28.30 5.98
N LEU A 187 -19.87 -28.29 6.89
CA LEU A 187 -19.85 -29.11 8.11
C LEU A 187 -20.74 -30.36 8.03
N ALA A 188 -21.55 -30.50 6.97
CA ALA A 188 -22.41 -31.67 6.74
C ALA A 188 -21.73 -32.81 5.95
N LEU A 189 -20.40 -32.78 5.76
CA LEU A 189 -19.64 -33.72 4.91
C LEU A 189 -18.85 -34.80 5.67
N ASN A 190 -19.04 -34.98 6.98
CA ASN A 190 -18.13 -35.82 7.77
C ASN A 190 -18.69 -37.11 8.39
N GLU A 191 -19.88 -37.59 8.01
CA GLU A 191 -20.40 -38.86 8.58
C GLU A 191 -20.88 -39.93 7.58
N HIS A 192 -20.66 -39.79 6.26
CA HIS A 192 -21.05 -40.85 5.30
C HIS A 192 -20.01 -41.29 4.26
N CYS A 193 -18.79 -40.71 4.23
CA CYS A 193 -17.78 -41.06 3.22
C CYS A 193 -16.72 -42.09 3.66
N ILE A 194 -16.77 -42.63 4.88
CA ILE A 194 -15.75 -43.57 5.36
C ILE A 194 -15.99 -45.03 4.90
N ASP A 195 -17.22 -45.43 4.58
CA ASP A 195 -17.50 -46.85 4.26
C ASP A 195 -17.52 -47.22 2.77
N SER A 196 -17.51 -46.27 1.83
CA SER A 196 -17.62 -46.58 0.38
C SER A 196 -16.31 -46.48 -0.41
N GLY A 197 -15.25 -45.87 0.14
CA GLY A 197 -13.97 -45.70 -0.56
C GLY A 197 -13.04 -46.92 -0.54
N ILE A 198 -13.18 -47.79 0.46
CA ILE A 198 -12.25 -48.92 0.68
C ILE A 198 -12.61 -50.13 -0.22
N SER A 199 -13.87 -50.24 -0.69
CA SER A 199 -14.29 -51.37 -1.53
C SER A 199 -13.93 -51.25 -3.01
N LEU A 200 -13.61 -50.05 -3.52
CA LEU A 200 -13.32 -49.85 -4.95
C LEU A 200 -11.83 -50.01 -5.28
N LEU A 201 -10.94 -49.75 -4.32
CA LEU A 201 -9.48 -49.87 -4.49
C LEU A 201 -8.98 -51.32 -4.53
N ILE A 202 -9.82 -52.30 -4.19
CA ILE A 202 -9.45 -53.73 -4.18
C ILE A 202 -9.78 -54.44 -5.51
N ARG A 203 -10.55 -53.82 -6.43
CA ARG A 203 -11.13 -54.57 -7.57
C ARG A 203 -10.46 -54.38 -8.95
N GLU A 204 -9.64 -53.35 -9.18
CA GLU A 204 -9.13 -53.05 -10.55
C GLU A 204 -7.59 -52.80 -10.66
N GLY A 205 -6.77 -53.63 -10.02
CA GLY A 205 -5.47 -54.05 -10.59
C GLY A 205 -4.40 -52.99 -10.91
N THR A 206 -4.23 -51.93 -10.11
CA THR A 206 -3.13 -50.94 -10.24
C THR A 206 -1.86 -51.27 -9.43
N MET A 207 -1.56 -52.56 -9.20
CA MET A 207 -0.30 -52.95 -8.52
C MET A 207 0.98 -52.75 -9.36
N PRO A 208 1.03 -53.05 -10.68
CA PRO A 208 2.31 -53.04 -11.41
C PRO A 208 2.93 -51.65 -11.63
N VAL A 209 2.12 -50.59 -11.68
CA VAL A 209 2.60 -49.21 -11.93
C VAL A 209 3.14 -48.56 -10.66
N ILE A 210 2.52 -48.85 -9.52
CA ILE A 210 2.95 -48.34 -8.22
C ILE A 210 4.25 -49.02 -7.79
N ASP A 211 4.42 -50.32 -8.09
CA ASP A 211 5.64 -51.05 -7.76
C ASP A 211 6.83 -50.58 -8.62
N ALA A 212 6.64 -50.32 -9.92
CA ALA A 212 7.68 -49.74 -10.78
C ALA A 212 8.11 -48.32 -10.35
N PHE A 213 7.17 -47.50 -9.86
CA PHE A 213 7.45 -46.16 -9.35
C PHE A 213 8.19 -46.21 -8.00
N LYS A 214 7.87 -47.17 -7.14
CA LYS A 214 8.57 -47.41 -5.86
C LYS A 214 9.97 -47.94 -6.08
N ASP A 215 10.19 -48.81 -7.07
CA ASP A 215 11.52 -49.31 -7.42
C ASP A 215 12.41 -48.22 -8.04
N ALA A 216 11.84 -47.30 -8.82
CA ALA A 216 12.56 -46.13 -9.33
C ALA A 216 12.98 -45.15 -8.23
N GLN A 217 12.20 -45.02 -7.15
CA GLN A 217 12.53 -44.17 -5.98
C GLN A 217 13.61 -44.77 -5.08
N ARG A 218 13.87 -46.07 -5.13
CA ARG A 218 14.91 -46.75 -4.33
C ARG A 218 16.32 -46.68 -4.93
N LEU A 219 16.48 -46.14 -6.14
CA LEU A 219 17.78 -46.01 -6.80
C LEU A 219 18.57 -44.78 -6.32
N PRO A 220 19.89 -44.89 -6.08
CA PRO A 220 20.75 -43.76 -5.69
C PRO A 220 20.80 -42.62 -6.72
N ASP A 221 21.01 -41.38 -6.27
CA ASP A 221 20.86 -40.16 -7.08
C ASP A 221 21.87 -39.96 -8.23
N HIS A 222 22.95 -40.74 -8.28
CA HIS A 222 23.96 -40.66 -9.35
C HIS A 222 23.60 -41.46 -10.62
N GLN A 223 22.43 -42.10 -10.69
CA GLN A 223 21.90 -42.80 -11.88
C GLN A 223 20.68 -42.10 -12.52
N SER A 224 20.73 -40.78 -12.68
CA SER A 224 19.60 -39.95 -13.16
C SER A 224 19.12 -40.32 -14.57
N MET A 225 20.02 -40.73 -15.47
CA MET A 225 19.66 -41.17 -16.83
C MET A 225 18.87 -42.49 -16.83
N THR A 226 19.20 -43.42 -15.94
CA THR A 226 18.47 -44.69 -15.81
C THR A 226 17.06 -44.48 -15.26
N LYS A 227 16.88 -43.56 -14.30
CA LYS A 227 15.57 -43.13 -13.79
C LYS A 227 14.71 -42.50 -14.91
N LEU A 228 15.29 -41.63 -15.73
CA LEU A 228 14.62 -41.00 -16.88
C LEU A 228 14.21 -42.01 -17.97
N ILE A 229 15.06 -42.99 -18.28
CA ILE A 229 14.76 -44.05 -19.27
C ILE A 229 13.63 -44.95 -18.79
N MET A 230 13.57 -45.28 -17.48
CA MET A 230 12.49 -46.11 -16.94
C MET A 230 11.16 -45.36 -16.96
N ILE A 231 11.15 -44.08 -16.61
CA ILE A 231 9.96 -43.21 -16.66
C ILE A 231 9.47 -43.06 -18.10
N SER A 232 10.38 -42.83 -19.06
CA SER A 232 10.08 -42.75 -20.50
C SER A 232 9.37 -44.01 -21.03
N LYS A 233 9.87 -45.20 -20.68
CA LYS A 233 9.25 -46.47 -21.11
C LYS A 233 7.86 -46.70 -20.51
N VAL A 234 7.59 -46.17 -19.30
CA VAL A 234 6.27 -46.23 -18.66
C VAL A 234 5.29 -45.33 -19.41
N THR A 235 5.71 -44.12 -19.80
CA THR A 235 4.90 -43.22 -20.65
C THR A 235 4.60 -43.82 -22.02
N ASP A 236 5.57 -44.44 -22.69
CA ASP A 236 5.35 -45.05 -24.02
C ASP A 236 4.36 -46.24 -23.96
N SER A 237 4.37 -46.99 -22.85
CA SER A 237 3.42 -48.08 -22.60
C SER A 237 1.99 -47.59 -22.37
N VAL A 238 1.85 -46.43 -21.71
CA VAL A 238 0.55 -45.77 -21.47
C VAL A 238 0.00 -45.18 -22.78
N ASP A 239 0.84 -44.54 -23.58
CA ASP A 239 0.45 -43.99 -24.89
C ASP A 239 0.05 -45.08 -25.89
N SER A 240 0.72 -46.23 -25.87
CA SER A 240 0.36 -47.41 -26.68
C SER A 240 -1.02 -47.98 -26.30
N LYS A 241 -1.36 -47.99 -25.00
CA LYS A 241 -2.67 -48.43 -24.50
C LYS A 241 -3.78 -47.41 -24.82
N LEU A 242 -3.50 -46.11 -24.72
CA LEU A 242 -4.44 -45.05 -25.11
C LEU A 242 -4.76 -45.08 -26.62
N ASN A 243 -3.75 -45.31 -27.47
CA ASN A 243 -3.94 -45.41 -28.92
C ASN A 243 -4.75 -46.64 -29.34
N LYS A 244 -4.72 -47.73 -28.56
CA LYS A 244 -5.61 -48.89 -28.76
C LYS A 244 -7.07 -48.58 -28.37
N LEU A 245 -7.30 -47.78 -27.34
CA LEU A 245 -8.63 -47.38 -26.90
C LEU A 245 -9.32 -46.43 -27.90
N GLN A 246 -8.55 -45.56 -28.57
CA GLN A 246 -9.07 -44.67 -29.63
C GLN A 246 -9.59 -45.40 -30.88
N LYS A 247 -9.17 -46.65 -31.13
CA LYS A 247 -9.62 -47.43 -32.29
C LYS A 247 -10.92 -48.21 -32.05
N LEU A 248 -11.41 -48.28 -30.81
CA LEU A 248 -12.54 -49.15 -30.43
C LEU A 248 -13.90 -48.43 -30.32
N ALA A 249 -13.96 -47.09 -30.41
CA ALA A 249 -15.22 -46.34 -30.30
C ALA A 249 -15.20 -45.02 -31.11
N PRO A 250 -15.68 -45.01 -32.37
CA PRO A 250 -15.68 -43.81 -33.22
C PRO A 250 -16.83 -42.82 -32.94
N GLU A 251 -17.89 -43.21 -32.23
CA GLU A 251 -19.14 -42.43 -32.14
C GLU A 251 -19.25 -41.49 -30.93
N THR A 252 -18.23 -41.39 -30.08
CA THR A 252 -18.23 -40.49 -28.90
C THR A 252 -17.53 -39.15 -29.18
N GLN A 253 -17.77 -38.56 -30.36
CA GLN A 253 -17.00 -37.40 -30.86
C GLN A 253 -17.49 -36.02 -30.34
N ALA A 254 -18.45 -35.95 -29.42
CA ALA A 254 -19.04 -34.67 -28.97
C ALA A 254 -18.58 -34.17 -27.58
N TRP A 255 -17.80 -34.93 -26.81
CA TRP A 255 -17.51 -34.56 -25.40
C TRP A 255 -16.04 -34.59 -24.97
N TYR A 256 -15.10 -34.76 -25.91
CA TYR A 256 -13.66 -34.68 -25.59
C TYR A 256 -12.88 -33.94 -26.69
N THR A 257 -12.42 -32.72 -26.39
CA THR A 257 -11.26 -32.16 -27.08
C THR A 257 -10.48 -31.18 -26.20
N PRO A 258 -9.26 -31.54 -25.75
CA PRO A 258 -8.20 -30.63 -25.30
C PRO A 258 -7.53 -29.85 -26.45
N ASN A 259 -8.03 -29.96 -27.68
CA ASN A 259 -7.39 -29.42 -28.89
C ASN A 259 -7.54 -27.90 -29.09
N LEU A 260 -8.47 -27.23 -28.38
CA LEU A 260 -8.65 -25.78 -28.53
C LEU A 260 -7.56 -24.98 -27.80
N LEU A 261 -7.10 -25.47 -26.65
CA LEU A 261 -6.06 -24.83 -25.84
C LEU A 261 -4.67 -24.94 -26.49
N PHE A 262 -4.39 -26.08 -27.13
CA PHE A 262 -3.11 -26.32 -27.82
C PHE A 262 -2.97 -25.50 -29.13
N LYS A 263 -4.09 -25.18 -29.79
CA LYS A 263 -4.12 -24.33 -31.00
C LYS A 263 -4.08 -22.81 -30.69
N LEU A 264 -4.56 -22.38 -29.53
CA LEU A 264 -4.53 -20.97 -29.11
C LEU A 264 -3.15 -20.45 -28.69
N LEU A 265 -2.19 -21.35 -28.43
CA LEU A 265 -0.84 -21.00 -27.94
C LEU A 265 0.23 -20.86 -29.03
N LEU A 266 -0.12 -20.95 -30.33
CA LEU A 266 0.86 -21.07 -31.41
C LEU A 266 0.67 -20.11 -32.60
N PRO A 267 0.53 -18.79 -32.36
CA PRO A 267 1.17 -17.86 -33.29
C PRO A 267 1.77 -16.63 -32.58
N TYR A 268 2.93 -16.79 -31.95
CA TYR A 268 3.89 -15.69 -31.79
C TYR A 268 5.29 -16.18 -32.13
N LYS A 269 5.60 -16.21 -33.44
CA LYS A 269 6.98 -16.14 -33.90
C LYS A 269 7.44 -14.69 -33.67
N LEU A 270 8.14 -14.45 -32.56
CA LEU A 270 8.99 -13.27 -32.38
C LEU A 270 10.45 -13.72 -32.28
N PRO A 271 11.40 -12.96 -32.85
CA PRO A 271 12.78 -13.41 -33.03
C PRO A 271 13.49 -13.53 -31.68
N VAL A 272 14.02 -14.71 -31.40
CA VAL A 272 14.88 -14.96 -30.24
C VAL A 272 16.23 -14.31 -30.50
N SER A 273 16.48 -13.18 -29.84
CA SER A 273 17.84 -12.70 -29.59
C SER A 273 18.48 -13.66 -28.58
N GLN A 274 19.46 -14.43 -29.06
CA GLN A 274 20.34 -15.24 -28.23
C GLN A 274 21.18 -14.28 -27.37
N ASN A 275 20.80 -14.07 -26.11
CA ASN A 275 21.70 -13.73 -25.00
C ASN A 275 20.91 -13.51 -23.69
N SER A 276 20.56 -14.60 -23.01
CA SER A 276 20.50 -14.69 -21.53
C SER A 276 19.87 -16.03 -21.10
N PRO A 277 20.59 -16.93 -20.40
CA PRO A 277 20.03 -18.20 -19.93
C PRO A 277 18.93 -18.05 -18.86
N CYS A 278 18.79 -16.87 -18.25
CA CYS A 278 17.82 -16.60 -17.19
C CYS A 278 16.36 -16.44 -17.69
N LYS A 279 16.15 -15.91 -18.91
CA LYS A 279 14.80 -15.74 -19.50
C LYS A 279 14.17 -17.07 -19.94
N LEU A 280 14.98 -18.07 -20.28
CA LEU A 280 14.52 -19.40 -20.70
C LEU A 280 14.08 -20.24 -19.48
N GLN A 281 14.74 -20.08 -18.32
CA GLN A 281 14.35 -20.77 -17.08
C GLN A 281 13.01 -20.27 -16.54
N LEU A 282 12.75 -18.96 -16.52
CA LEU A 282 11.45 -18.43 -16.07
C LEU A 282 10.29 -18.88 -16.95
N HIS A 283 10.47 -18.90 -18.28
CA HIS A 283 9.43 -19.39 -19.21
C HIS A 283 9.16 -20.89 -19.05
N THR A 284 10.20 -21.70 -18.85
CA THR A 284 10.06 -23.16 -18.66
C THR A 284 9.38 -23.48 -17.34
N ILE A 285 9.69 -22.72 -16.29
CA ILE A 285 9.01 -22.82 -14.98
C ILE A 285 7.55 -22.39 -15.13
N PHE A 286 7.26 -21.27 -15.79
CA PHE A 286 5.90 -20.75 -15.96
C PHE A 286 5.00 -21.71 -16.77
N VAL A 287 5.53 -22.29 -17.86
CA VAL A 287 4.82 -23.30 -18.67
C VAL A 287 4.60 -24.60 -17.87
N SER A 288 5.58 -25.02 -17.05
CA SER A 288 5.45 -26.18 -16.17
C SER A 288 4.42 -25.98 -15.05
N TYR A 289 4.34 -24.77 -14.49
CA TYR A 289 3.32 -24.42 -13.48
C TYR A 289 1.91 -24.35 -14.08
N ILE A 290 1.74 -23.80 -15.28
CA ILE A 290 0.46 -23.78 -15.98
C ILE A 290 0.02 -25.20 -16.37
N PHE A 291 0.95 -26.05 -16.82
CA PHE A 291 0.67 -27.43 -17.16
C PHE A 291 0.29 -28.27 -15.93
N ASN A 292 1.02 -28.11 -14.81
CA ASN A 292 0.70 -28.78 -13.55
C ASN A 292 -0.64 -28.28 -12.97
N ALA A 293 -0.93 -26.97 -13.06
CA ALA A 293 -2.23 -26.42 -12.64
C ALA A 293 -3.38 -26.96 -13.50
N ALA A 294 -3.20 -27.05 -14.83
CA ALA A 294 -4.19 -27.61 -15.74
C ALA A 294 -4.45 -29.11 -15.48
N CYS A 295 -3.40 -29.89 -15.20
CA CYS A 295 -3.53 -31.30 -14.80
C CYS A 295 -4.23 -31.45 -13.45
N ILE A 296 -3.94 -30.59 -12.47
CA ILE A 296 -4.62 -30.59 -11.16
C ILE A 296 -6.11 -30.23 -11.34
N ILE A 297 -6.46 -29.27 -12.19
CA ILE A 297 -7.84 -28.91 -12.51
C ILE A 297 -8.57 -30.05 -13.21
N TYR A 298 -7.94 -30.72 -14.18
CA TYR A 298 -8.53 -31.89 -14.85
C TYR A 298 -8.73 -33.07 -13.89
N THR A 299 -7.82 -33.25 -12.93
CA THR A 299 -7.93 -34.30 -11.91
C THR A 299 -9.03 -33.95 -10.91
N LEU A 300 -9.14 -32.69 -10.48
CA LEU A 300 -10.18 -32.22 -9.56
C LEU A 300 -11.56 -32.11 -10.22
N SER A 301 -11.66 -31.83 -11.53
CA SER A 301 -12.93 -31.77 -12.27
C SER A 301 -13.62 -33.13 -12.39
N ASN A 302 -12.85 -34.22 -12.27
CA ASN A 302 -13.37 -35.59 -12.29
C ASN A 302 -13.86 -36.08 -10.91
N TYR A 303 -13.64 -35.33 -9.82
CA TYR A 303 -13.98 -35.74 -8.46
C TYR A 303 -14.79 -34.70 -7.66
N MET A 304 -15.13 -33.54 -8.23
CA MET A 304 -15.79 -32.43 -7.51
C MET A 304 -17.06 -31.94 -8.21
N GLY A 305 -18.10 -31.61 -7.42
CA GLY A 305 -19.35 -31.02 -7.92
C GLY A 305 -19.16 -29.62 -8.54
N SER A 306 -20.11 -29.21 -9.39
CA SER A 306 -20.05 -27.99 -10.23
C SER A 306 -19.75 -26.67 -9.49
N SER A 307 -20.15 -26.57 -8.22
CA SER A 307 -19.91 -25.41 -7.35
C SER A 307 -18.44 -25.26 -6.93
N SER A 308 -17.72 -26.37 -6.78
CA SER A 308 -16.30 -26.42 -6.37
C SER A 308 -15.35 -26.07 -7.53
N LEU A 309 -15.71 -26.47 -8.75
CA LEU A 309 -14.97 -26.13 -9.96
C LEU A 309 -15.01 -24.60 -10.23
N LEU A 310 -16.15 -23.97 -9.96
CA LEU A 310 -16.32 -22.53 -10.09
C LEU A 310 -15.41 -21.76 -9.11
N LEU A 311 -15.27 -22.26 -7.87
CA LEU A 311 -14.39 -21.66 -6.86
C LEU A 311 -12.90 -21.76 -7.27
N CYS A 312 -12.45 -22.90 -7.80
CA CYS A 312 -11.09 -23.06 -8.31
C CYS A 312 -10.80 -22.14 -9.52
N ILE A 313 -11.75 -22.00 -10.45
CA ILE A 313 -11.63 -21.04 -11.56
C ILE A 313 -11.55 -19.61 -11.02
N THR A 314 -12.36 -19.26 -10.01
CA THR A 314 -12.37 -17.93 -9.41
C THR A 314 -11.04 -17.61 -8.71
N ILE A 315 -10.48 -18.56 -7.94
CA ILE A 315 -9.18 -18.43 -7.27
C ILE A 315 -8.06 -18.29 -8.29
N LEU A 316 -8.09 -19.05 -9.39
CA LEU A 316 -7.09 -18.95 -10.46
C LEU A 316 -7.19 -17.61 -11.22
N THR A 317 -8.39 -17.10 -11.48
CA THR A 317 -8.57 -15.76 -12.06
C THR A 317 -8.09 -14.66 -11.12
N LEU A 318 -8.25 -14.82 -9.79
CA LEU A 318 -7.66 -13.92 -8.80
C LEU A 318 -6.13 -14.01 -8.79
N PHE A 319 -5.55 -15.20 -8.94
CA PHE A 319 -4.10 -15.41 -8.99
C PHE A 319 -3.47 -14.85 -10.27
N ILE A 320 -4.12 -15.02 -11.43
CA ILE A 320 -3.71 -14.42 -12.71
C ILE A 320 -3.87 -12.89 -12.65
N ALA A 321 -4.95 -12.37 -12.05
CA ALA A 321 -5.12 -10.93 -11.82
C ALA A 321 -4.02 -10.36 -10.90
N PHE A 322 -3.60 -11.11 -9.87
CA PHE A 322 -2.47 -10.73 -9.01
C PHE A 322 -1.10 -10.81 -9.72
N SER A 323 -0.95 -11.73 -10.69
CA SER A 323 0.29 -11.91 -11.47
C SER A 323 0.49 -10.83 -12.55
N HIS A 324 -0.57 -10.11 -12.92
CA HIS A 324 -0.55 -8.99 -13.86
C HIS A 324 -0.53 -7.61 -13.18
N HIS A 325 -0.10 -7.49 -11.93
CA HIS A 325 0.28 -6.19 -11.37
C HIS A 325 1.49 -5.66 -12.15
N VAL A 326 1.22 -4.93 -13.23
CA VAL A 326 2.09 -3.87 -13.71
C VAL A 326 2.38 -3.02 -12.48
N SER A 327 3.63 -3.01 -12.01
CA SER A 327 4.06 -2.14 -10.92
C SER A 327 3.81 -0.70 -11.35
N VAL A 328 2.67 -0.14 -10.94
CA VAL A 328 2.41 1.29 -11.07
C VAL A 328 3.25 1.95 -9.98
N VAL A 329 4.21 2.76 -10.39
CA VAL A 329 4.97 3.60 -9.46
C VAL A 329 4.03 4.65 -8.89
N GLU A 330 3.50 4.43 -7.68
CA GLU A 330 2.71 5.45 -7.00
C GLU A 330 3.65 6.47 -6.34
N ALA A 331 3.98 7.55 -7.06
CA ALA A 331 4.85 8.60 -6.57
C ALA A 331 4.20 9.54 -5.52
N PHE A 332 2.93 9.32 -5.19
CA PHE A 332 2.12 10.23 -4.38
C PHE A 332 1.30 9.46 -3.33
N GLN A 333 1.58 9.70 -2.04
CA GLN A 333 0.79 9.15 -0.94
C GLN A 333 -0.45 10.01 -0.63
N GLY A 334 -1.65 9.46 -0.80
CA GLY A 334 -2.89 10.18 -0.51
C GLY A 334 -3.21 11.21 -1.60
N THR A 335 -3.58 12.43 -1.20
CA THR A 335 -4.08 13.47 -2.12
C THR A 335 -3.47 14.86 -1.91
N TYR A 336 -2.70 15.06 -0.84
CA TYR A 336 -2.13 16.36 -0.46
C TYR A 336 -0.60 16.32 -0.48
N GLY A 337 0.00 17.21 -1.25
CA GLY A 337 1.43 17.51 -1.26
C GLY A 337 1.67 19.01 -1.13
N ILE A 338 2.94 19.42 -1.02
CA ILE A 338 3.32 20.83 -0.97
C ILE A 338 4.60 21.09 -1.76
N ASN A 339 4.69 22.22 -2.44
CA ASN A 339 5.91 22.64 -3.12
C ASN A 339 6.90 23.22 -2.10
N TYR A 340 8.12 22.69 -2.09
CA TYR A 340 9.23 23.22 -1.30
C TYR A 340 10.09 24.13 -2.18
N GLY A 341 9.58 25.34 -2.44
CA GLY A 341 10.34 26.43 -3.05
C GLY A 341 11.39 26.97 -2.09
N ARG A 342 12.55 27.32 -2.63
CA ARG A 342 13.73 27.80 -1.88
C ARG A 342 14.41 29.00 -2.54
N ILE A 343 13.68 29.76 -3.36
CA ILE A 343 14.18 31.05 -3.88
C ILE A 343 14.05 32.10 -2.76
N ALA A 344 14.82 31.88 -1.70
CA ALA A 344 14.81 32.65 -0.47
C ALA A 344 16.14 32.48 0.29
N ASP A 345 16.51 33.48 1.09
CA ASP A 345 17.72 33.47 1.94
C ASP A 345 17.40 33.52 3.45
N ASN A 346 16.12 33.48 3.80
CA ASN A 346 15.64 33.69 5.17
C ASN A 346 14.76 32.55 5.72
N ILE A 347 14.63 31.45 4.97
CA ILE A 347 13.81 30.28 5.36
C ILE A 347 14.57 29.32 6.27
N PRO A 348 13.88 28.44 7.02
CA PRO A 348 14.54 27.52 7.94
C PRO A 348 15.40 26.46 7.23
N GLU A 349 16.42 25.97 7.92
CA GLU A 349 17.25 24.87 7.46
C GLU A 349 16.45 23.58 7.18
N PRO A 350 16.89 22.73 6.24
CA PRO A 350 16.13 21.56 5.78
C PRO A 350 15.65 20.61 6.90
N GLU A 351 16.43 20.39 7.96
CA GLU A 351 16.05 19.54 9.11
C GLU A 351 14.85 20.12 9.87
N SER A 352 14.81 21.45 9.99
CA SER A 352 13.66 22.15 10.59
C SER A 352 12.43 22.02 9.70
N VAL A 353 12.62 22.06 8.38
CA VAL A 353 11.55 21.84 7.41
C VAL A 353 10.99 20.43 7.48
N VAL A 354 11.83 19.40 7.65
CA VAL A 354 11.37 18.02 7.89
C VAL A 354 10.50 17.94 9.14
N THR A 355 10.91 18.60 10.22
CA THR A 355 10.14 18.67 11.47
C THR A 355 8.79 19.33 11.26
N LEU A 356 8.76 20.46 10.54
CA LEU A 356 7.55 21.18 10.18
C LEU A 356 6.58 20.32 9.37
N LEU A 357 7.07 19.65 8.32
CA LEU A 357 6.26 18.80 7.44
C LEU A 357 5.66 17.61 8.20
N LYS A 358 6.46 16.96 9.07
CA LYS A 358 5.98 15.87 9.94
C LYS A 358 4.89 16.37 10.90
N ALA A 359 5.08 17.52 11.53
CA ALA A 359 4.07 18.12 12.41
C ALA A 359 2.78 18.45 11.65
N ALA A 360 2.89 18.98 10.43
CA ALA A 360 1.77 19.26 9.53
C ALA A 360 1.14 17.99 8.92
N ARG A 361 1.73 16.81 9.13
CA ARG A 361 1.35 15.52 8.53
C ARG A 361 1.36 15.54 7.00
N ILE A 362 2.24 16.34 6.40
CA ILE A 362 2.45 16.39 4.95
C ILE A 362 3.44 15.30 4.58
N ARG A 363 3.07 14.47 3.61
CA ARG A 363 3.85 13.28 3.20
C ARG A 363 4.45 13.36 1.82
N ASN A 364 4.08 14.36 1.02
CA ASN A 364 4.57 14.53 -0.34
C ASN A 364 5.10 15.95 -0.48
N ILE A 365 6.32 16.06 -0.99
CA ILE A 365 6.90 17.34 -1.39
C ILE A 365 7.34 17.31 -2.85
N ARG A 366 7.31 18.47 -3.48
CA ARG A 366 7.96 18.71 -4.78
C ARG A 366 9.02 19.78 -4.62
N MET A 367 10.23 19.46 -5.01
CA MET A 367 11.37 20.37 -5.12
C MET A 367 11.59 20.73 -6.58
N TYR A 368 12.20 21.89 -6.83
CA TYR A 368 12.51 22.39 -8.18
C TYR A 368 13.95 22.11 -8.62
N ASP A 369 14.75 21.56 -7.70
CA ASP A 369 16.14 21.17 -7.87
C ASP A 369 16.36 19.76 -7.27
N ALA A 370 17.63 19.35 -7.22
CA ALA A 370 18.07 18.12 -6.58
C ALA A 370 19.13 18.41 -5.50
N ASP A 371 18.86 19.36 -4.60
CA ASP A 371 19.81 19.76 -3.56
C ASP A 371 20.16 18.64 -2.57
N HIS A 372 21.45 18.31 -2.49
CA HIS A 372 21.94 17.21 -1.67
C HIS A 372 21.82 17.47 -0.17
N GLY A 373 21.86 18.73 0.27
CA GLY A 373 21.66 19.10 1.68
C GLY A 373 20.23 18.79 2.11
N VAL A 374 19.25 19.17 1.29
CA VAL A 374 17.85 18.82 1.50
C VAL A 374 17.65 17.31 1.46
N LEU A 375 18.17 16.62 0.44
CA LEU A 375 18.00 15.17 0.33
C LEU A 375 18.62 14.41 1.51
N LYS A 376 19.75 14.86 2.06
CA LYS A 376 20.35 14.31 3.28
C LYS A 376 19.49 14.57 4.52
N ALA A 377 18.96 15.78 4.68
CA ALA A 377 18.10 16.11 5.82
C ALA A 377 16.79 15.28 5.83
N PHE A 378 16.29 14.91 4.65
CA PHE A 378 15.08 14.10 4.50
C PHE A 378 15.31 12.59 4.66
N LYS A 379 16.54 12.16 4.95
CA LYS A 379 16.89 10.76 5.25
C LYS A 379 16.00 10.19 6.35
N HIS A 380 15.38 9.04 6.09
CA HIS A 380 14.44 8.34 6.98
C HIS A 380 13.26 9.20 7.46
N SER A 381 12.92 10.29 6.75
CA SER A 381 11.77 11.14 7.10
C SER A 381 10.43 10.46 6.84
N GLY A 382 10.38 9.53 5.88
CA GLY A 382 9.16 8.91 5.37
C GLY A 382 8.33 9.81 4.43
N ILE A 383 8.85 10.98 4.09
CA ILE A 383 8.24 11.93 3.13
C ILE A 383 8.69 11.54 1.73
N GLU A 384 7.74 11.43 0.80
CA GLU A 384 7.98 11.19 -0.62
C GLU A 384 8.36 12.50 -1.32
N ILE A 385 9.40 12.45 -2.16
CA ILE A 385 10.00 13.64 -2.80
C ILE A 385 9.95 13.48 -4.32
N ILE A 386 9.40 14.48 -5.01
CA ILE A 386 9.69 14.73 -6.42
C ILE A 386 10.80 15.76 -6.49
N ILE A 387 11.92 15.44 -7.13
CA ILE A 387 13.02 16.38 -7.40
C ILE A 387 12.90 16.96 -8.81
N GLY A 388 13.43 18.16 -9.01
CA GLY A 388 13.42 18.85 -10.30
C GLY A 388 14.75 18.71 -11.03
N LEU A 389 14.68 18.44 -12.34
CA LEU A 389 15.77 18.71 -13.27
C LEU A 389 15.47 20.05 -13.94
N GLY A 390 16.24 21.08 -13.56
CA GLY A 390 16.05 22.46 -14.00
C GLY A 390 16.10 22.63 -15.52
N ASN A 391 15.39 23.64 -16.04
CA ASN A 391 15.28 23.91 -17.47
C ASN A 391 16.65 24.16 -18.13
N GLU A 392 17.61 24.71 -17.37
CA GLU A 392 18.99 24.97 -17.76
C GLU A 392 19.78 23.70 -18.11
N PHE A 393 19.41 22.54 -17.56
CA PHE A 393 20.08 21.26 -17.83
C PHE A 393 19.48 20.50 -19.02
N LEU A 394 18.30 20.90 -19.52
CA LEU A 394 17.59 20.14 -20.56
C LEU A 394 18.42 19.97 -21.82
N LYS A 395 19.15 21.01 -22.25
CA LYS A 395 19.97 20.96 -23.47
C LYS A 395 21.05 19.90 -23.35
N ASP A 396 21.76 19.90 -22.24
CA ASP A 396 22.88 18.99 -22.02
C ASP A 396 22.46 17.54 -21.86
N ILE A 397 21.35 17.33 -21.15
CA ILE A 397 20.77 16.01 -20.88
C ILE A 397 20.11 15.43 -22.14
N SER A 398 19.51 16.28 -22.98
CA SER A 398 18.83 15.85 -24.22
C SER A 398 19.76 15.22 -25.25
N VAL A 399 21.02 15.65 -25.31
CA VAL A 399 21.99 15.24 -26.34
C VAL A 399 22.97 14.16 -25.86
N SER A 400 22.94 13.78 -24.58
CA SER A 400 23.91 12.84 -24.01
C SER A 400 23.28 11.94 -22.95
N GLU A 401 23.19 10.65 -23.25
CA GLU A 401 22.76 9.63 -22.29
C GLU A 401 23.74 9.50 -21.12
N ASP A 402 25.04 9.66 -21.36
CA ASP A 402 26.06 9.64 -20.29
C ASP A 402 25.84 10.78 -19.30
N ARG A 403 25.52 11.99 -19.76
CA ARG A 403 25.18 13.11 -18.86
C ARG A 403 23.90 12.85 -18.08
N ALA A 404 22.90 12.19 -18.68
CA ALA A 404 21.70 11.76 -17.96
C ALA A 404 22.01 10.69 -16.90
N MET A 405 22.86 9.73 -17.24
CA MET A 405 23.35 8.69 -16.34
C MET A 405 24.09 9.30 -15.15
N ASP A 406 25.03 10.19 -15.40
CA ASP A 406 25.80 10.89 -14.36
C ASP A 406 24.86 11.69 -13.45
N TRP A 407 23.87 12.39 -14.02
CA TRP A 407 22.88 13.11 -13.24
C TRP A 407 22.09 12.17 -12.31
N VAL A 408 21.63 11.01 -12.81
CA VAL A 408 20.89 10.02 -11.99
C VAL A 408 21.78 9.42 -10.89
N LYS A 409 23.02 9.06 -11.23
CA LYS A 409 24.01 8.51 -10.28
C LYS A 409 24.44 9.50 -9.21
N GLN A 410 24.37 10.81 -9.50
CA GLN A 410 24.74 11.85 -8.54
C GLN A 410 23.55 12.31 -7.68
N ASN A 411 22.35 12.36 -8.26
CA ASN A 411 21.21 13.06 -7.66
C ASN A 411 20.07 12.15 -7.19
N VAL A 412 20.04 10.88 -7.63
CA VAL A 412 18.96 9.94 -7.30
C VAL A 412 19.49 8.70 -6.58
N GLU A 413 20.39 7.95 -7.22
CA GLU A 413 20.86 6.65 -6.74
C GLU A 413 21.46 6.70 -5.32
N PRO A 414 22.32 7.68 -4.95
CA PRO A 414 23.00 7.67 -3.65
C PRO A 414 22.08 7.91 -2.45
N PHE A 415 20.88 8.44 -2.70
CA PHE A 415 19.93 8.81 -1.65
C PHE A 415 18.91 7.71 -1.37
N LEU A 416 18.76 6.75 -2.27
CA LEU A 416 17.82 5.64 -2.13
C LEU A 416 18.45 4.45 -1.39
N PRO A 417 17.68 3.70 -0.58
CA PRO A 417 16.26 3.89 -0.27
C PRO A 417 16.00 4.81 0.94
N GLU A 418 17.03 5.39 1.54
CA GLU A 418 16.94 6.07 2.83
C GLU A 418 16.12 7.37 2.76
N THR A 419 16.30 8.13 1.68
CA THR A 419 15.49 9.29 1.30
C THR A 419 14.56 8.87 0.17
N ARG A 420 13.25 9.08 0.32
CA ARG A 420 12.27 8.53 -0.62
C ARG A 420 12.04 9.44 -1.82
N ILE A 421 13.01 9.45 -2.73
CA ILE A 421 12.83 10.05 -4.06
C ILE A 421 11.86 9.15 -4.85
N ARG A 422 10.73 9.70 -5.25
CA ARG A 422 9.68 8.99 -6.00
C ARG A 422 9.41 9.54 -7.38
N GLY A 423 9.94 10.71 -7.68
CA GLY A 423 9.87 11.20 -9.04
C GLY A 423 10.95 12.19 -9.39
N VAL A 424 11.18 12.29 -10.70
CA VAL A 424 11.98 13.33 -11.33
C VAL A 424 11.05 14.12 -12.25
N ALA A 425 10.87 15.40 -11.94
CA ALA A 425 10.20 16.36 -12.81
C ALA A 425 11.25 16.95 -13.76
N VAL A 426 11.23 16.52 -15.02
CA VAL A 426 12.15 16.98 -16.07
C VAL A 426 11.60 18.26 -16.68
N GLY A 427 12.25 19.37 -16.35
CA GLY A 427 11.79 20.71 -16.67
C GLY A 427 10.55 21.16 -15.87
N ASN A 428 10.22 22.44 -16.00
CA ASN A 428 9.02 23.05 -15.44
C ASN A 428 8.46 24.08 -16.42
N GLU A 429 7.19 23.93 -16.80
CA GLU A 429 6.46 24.85 -17.69
C GLU A 429 7.16 25.13 -19.04
N VAL A 430 7.85 24.11 -19.57
CA VAL A 430 8.65 24.24 -20.79
C VAL A 430 7.78 24.53 -22.02
N LEU A 431 6.80 23.65 -22.29
CA LEU A 431 5.88 23.81 -23.41
C LEU A 431 4.91 24.96 -23.13
N GLY A 432 4.71 25.82 -24.13
CA GLY A 432 3.89 27.03 -23.98
C GLY A 432 4.62 28.21 -23.34
N GLY A 433 5.89 28.03 -22.91
CA GLY A 433 6.78 29.10 -22.46
C GLY A 433 7.45 29.87 -23.61
N ASN A 434 8.31 30.83 -23.27
CA ASN A 434 8.89 31.78 -24.23
C ASN A 434 10.15 31.28 -24.96
N ASN A 435 10.60 30.05 -24.72
CA ASN A 435 11.81 29.50 -25.33
C ASN A 435 11.49 28.24 -26.17
N PRO A 436 11.23 28.40 -27.48
CA PRO A 436 10.93 27.29 -28.37
C PRO A 436 12.04 26.24 -28.49
N GLU A 437 13.31 26.63 -28.29
CA GLU A 437 14.43 25.66 -28.31
C GLU A 437 14.27 24.60 -27.23
N LEU A 438 13.71 24.97 -26.06
CA LEU A 438 13.46 24.03 -24.98
C LEU A 438 12.34 23.03 -25.31
N TRP A 439 11.44 23.36 -26.24
CA TRP A 439 10.31 22.49 -26.60
C TRP A 439 10.78 21.23 -27.34
N GLU A 440 11.74 21.39 -28.26
CA GLU A 440 12.32 20.31 -29.06
C GLU A 440 13.12 19.32 -28.22
N ILE A 441 13.84 19.82 -27.22
CA ILE A 441 14.77 19.02 -26.40
C ILE A 441 14.13 18.37 -25.17
N LEU A 442 12.88 18.73 -24.83
CA LEU A 442 12.20 18.21 -23.64
C LEU A 442 12.02 16.69 -23.71
N LEU A 443 11.47 16.18 -24.81
CA LEU A 443 11.20 14.74 -24.94
C LEU A 443 12.51 13.92 -24.92
N PRO A 444 13.57 14.27 -25.67
CA PRO A 444 14.85 13.58 -25.55
C PRO A 444 15.41 13.60 -24.12
N ALA A 445 15.35 14.73 -23.40
CA ALA A 445 15.82 14.80 -22.01
C ALA A 445 15.01 13.87 -21.08
N VAL A 446 13.68 13.87 -21.22
CA VAL A 446 12.77 12.96 -20.49
C VAL A 446 13.12 11.48 -20.74
N LYS A 447 13.36 11.12 -22.01
CA LYS A 447 13.75 9.76 -22.40
C LYS A 447 15.09 9.35 -21.80
N ASN A 448 16.09 10.24 -21.86
CA ASN A 448 17.43 9.93 -21.36
C ASN A 448 17.43 9.75 -19.84
N ILE A 449 16.69 10.56 -19.08
CA ILE A 449 16.53 10.37 -17.63
C ILE A 449 15.81 9.06 -17.30
N HIS A 450 14.73 8.74 -18.01
CA HIS A 450 14.04 7.47 -17.82
C HIS A 450 14.94 6.28 -18.15
N HIS A 451 15.70 6.34 -19.26
CA HIS A 451 16.65 5.30 -19.64
C HIS A 451 17.75 5.13 -18.58
N ALA A 452 18.32 6.23 -18.08
CA ALA A 452 19.30 6.20 -17.01
C ALA A 452 18.74 5.53 -15.75
N LEU A 453 17.53 5.86 -15.33
CA LEU A 453 16.84 5.21 -14.21
C LEU A 453 16.60 3.71 -14.45
N ASP A 454 16.26 3.31 -15.66
CA ASP A 454 16.02 1.90 -16.01
C ASP A 454 17.31 1.07 -15.95
N GLN A 455 18.41 1.62 -16.46
CA GLN A 455 19.75 1.01 -16.44
C GLN A 455 20.27 0.77 -15.02
N VAL A 456 19.93 1.64 -14.06
CA VAL A 456 20.24 1.44 -12.63
C VAL A 456 19.10 0.76 -11.85
N HIS A 457 18.11 0.20 -12.54
CA HIS A 457 16.96 -0.53 -11.97
C HIS A 457 16.06 0.28 -11.03
N LEU A 458 16.02 1.60 -11.19
CA LEU A 458 15.21 2.53 -10.41
C LEU A 458 13.93 2.99 -11.13
N ALA A 459 13.72 2.65 -12.41
CA ALA A 459 12.53 3.05 -13.16
C ALA A 459 11.19 2.54 -12.55
N ASN A 460 11.24 1.44 -11.80
CA ASN A 460 10.07 0.90 -11.05
C ASN A 460 9.87 1.55 -9.67
N VAL A 461 10.70 2.52 -9.30
CA VAL A 461 10.71 3.17 -7.98
C VAL A 461 10.56 4.68 -8.11
N VAL A 462 11.12 5.26 -9.19
CA VAL A 462 11.21 6.69 -9.46
C VAL A 462 10.50 7.01 -10.77
N GLN A 463 9.40 7.74 -10.67
CA GLN A 463 8.57 8.12 -11.80
C GLN A 463 9.14 9.35 -12.53
N VAL A 464 9.23 9.31 -13.86
CA VAL A 464 9.63 10.48 -14.67
C VAL A 464 8.39 11.25 -15.13
N SER A 465 8.38 12.57 -14.97
CA SER A 465 7.27 13.45 -15.35
C SER A 465 7.77 14.80 -15.90
N SER A 466 6.88 15.62 -16.44
CA SER A 466 7.16 17.02 -16.81
C SER A 466 5.94 17.90 -16.50
N PRO A 467 6.03 18.79 -15.49
CA PRO A 467 4.95 19.72 -15.16
C PRO A 467 4.72 20.81 -16.21
N HIS A 468 3.45 21.02 -16.57
CA HIS A 468 3.02 22.02 -17.55
C HIS A 468 2.27 23.19 -16.90
N SER A 469 2.27 24.36 -17.54
CA SER A 469 1.37 25.47 -17.18
C SER A 469 0.09 25.41 -18.00
N ALA A 470 -0.93 26.20 -17.63
CA ALA A 470 -2.13 26.36 -18.44
C ALA A 470 -1.86 26.95 -19.84
N ALA A 471 -0.66 27.50 -20.10
CA ALA A 471 -0.29 28.08 -21.39
C ALA A 471 -0.21 27.04 -22.52
N VAL A 472 -0.22 25.74 -22.21
CA VAL A 472 -0.31 24.68 -23.22
C VAL A 472 -1.69 24.58 -23.87
N PHE A 473 -2.73 25.16 -23.25
CA PHE A 473 -4.11 25.10 -23.74
C PHE A 473 -4.45 26.28 -24.66
N ALA A 474 -5.15 26.01 -25.77
CA ALA A 474 -5.77 27.03 -26.61
C ALA A 474 -7.12 27.47 -26.05
N THR A 475 -7.87 26.50 -25.52
CA THR A 475 -9.12 26.74 -24.82
C THR A 475 -9.21 25.79 -23.63
N SER A 476 -9.80 26.28 -22.54
CA SER A 476 -10.06 25.54 -21.30
C SER A 476 -11.45 25.83 -20.73
N PHE A 477 -12.24 26.66 -21.43
CA PHE A 477 -13.58 27.07 -21.00
C PHE A 477 -14.58 27.03 -22.17
N PRO A 478 -15.77 26.42 -21.99
CA PRO A 478 -16.16 25.57 -20.86
C PRO A 478 -15.26 24.32 -20.75
N PRO A 479 -15.21 23.59 -19.61
CA PRO A 479 -14.27 22.49 -19.40
C PRO A 479 -14.23 21.45 -20.53
N SER A 480 -15.37 21.03 -21.07
CA SER A 480 -15.47 20.08 -22.18
C SER A 480 -14.89 20.59 -23.51
N ALA A 481 -14.67 21.90 -23.63
CA ALA A 481 -14.00 22.53 -24.75
C ALA A 481 -12.48 22.46 -24.65
N GLY A 482 -11.91 22.05 -23.51
CA GLY A 482 -10.47 21.91 -23.28
C GLY A 482 -9.71 21.33 -24.47
N ALA A 483 -8.67 22.02 -24.94
CA ALA A 483 -7.82 21.61 -26.06
C ALA A 483 -6.43 22.24 -25.96
N PHE A 484 -5.39 21.46 -26.29
CA PHE A 484 -4.03 21.97 -26.43
C PHE A 484 -3.90 22.93 -27.63
N LYS A 485 -2.95 23.86 -27.57
CA LYS A 485 -2.58 24.71 -28.70
C LYS A 485 -2.04 23.88 -29.86
N GLU A 486 -2.46 24.21 -31.07
CA GLU A 486 -1.95 23.55 -32.29
C GLU A 486 -0.43 23.67 -32.42
N SER A 487 0.16 24.80 -32.01
CA SER A 487 1.62 24.99 -32.00
C SER A 487 2.37 24.13 -30.98
N VAL A 488 1.69 23.68 -29.91
CA VAL A 488 2.28 22.83 -28.85
C VAL A 488 2.10 21.34 -29.17
N MET A 489 1.08 20.97 -29.95
CA MET A 489 0.74 19.58 -30.26
C MET A 489 1.88 18.74 -30.88
N PRO A 490 2.72 19.26 -31.80
CA PRO A 490 3.87 18.52 -32.33
C PRO A 490 4.84 18.02 -31.27
N TYR A 491 4.91 18.70 -30.12
CA TYR A 491 5.79 18.35 -28.99
C TYR A 491 5.04 17.61 -27.90
N MET A 492 3.81 18.05 -27.58
CA MET A 492 2.98 17.47 -26.53
C MET A 492 2.57 16.04 -26.84
N LYS A 493 2.14 15.74 -28.07
CA LYS A 493 1.63 14.41 -28.41
C LYS A 493 2.72 13.34 -28.27
N PRO A 494 3.93 13.48 -28.84
CA PRO A 494 5.02 12.51 -28.60
C PRO A 494 5.41 12.37 -27.12
N LEU A 495 5.33 13.45 -26.35
CA LEU A 495 5.58 13.43 -24.90
C LEU A 495 4.51 12.60 -24.16
N LEU A 496 3.23 12.81 -24.47
CA LEU A 496 2.11 12.02 -23.92
C LEU A 496 2.20 10.54 -24.34
N GLU A 497 2.60 10.24 -25.58
CA GLU A 497 2.85 8.86 -26.03
C GLU A 497 3.91 8.18 -25.18
N PHE A 498 5.00 8.88 -24.88
CA PHE A 498 6.05 8.36 -24.03
C PHE A 498 5.57 8.15 -22.58
N PHE A 499 4.94 9.16 -21.97
CA PHE A 499 4.40 9.04 -20.61
C PHE A 499 3.34 7.95 -20.48
N SER A 500 2.49 7.77 -21.49
CA SER A 500 1.52 6.66 -21.50
C SER A 500 2.19 5.29 -21.54
N ARG A 501 3.35 5.14 -22.18
CA ARG A 501 4.08 3.85 -22.21
C ARG A 501 4.70 3.52 -20.86
N ILE A 502 5.16 4.54 -20.13
CA ILE A 502 5.79 4.38 -18.81
C ILE A 502 4.78 4.57 -17.66
N ASN A 503 3.49 4.67 -17.97
CA ASN A 503 2.39 4.90 -17.02
C ASN A 503 2.57 6.13 -16.11
N SER A 504 3.14 7.21 -16.65
CA SER A 504 3.31 8.48 -15.91
C SER A 504 2.09 9.39 -16.09
N PRO A 505 1.50 9.92 -15.01
CA PRO A 505 0.45 10.95 -15.05
C PRO A 505 0.87 12.24 -15.76
N PHE A 506 -0.14 12.98 -16.20
CA PHE A 506 0.02 14.34 -16.71
C PHE A 506 0.05 15.33 -15.54
N TYR A 507 1.16 16.06 -15.39
CA TYR A 507 1.32 17.07 -14.36
C TYR A 507 0.99 18.46 -14.91
N ILE A 508 0.14 19.20 -14.20
CA ILE A 508 -0.32 20.53 -14.60
C ILE A 508 -0.38 21.49 -13.40
N ASN A 509 0.12 22.70 -13.59
CA ASN A 509 -0.01 23.80 -12.65
C ASN A 509 -1.39 24.45 -12.84
N VAL A 510 -2.20 24.46 -11.78
CA VAL A 510 -3.60 24.90 -11.80
C VAL A 510 -3.79 26.02 -10.80
N TYR A 511 -4.00 27.24 -11.31
CA TYR A 511 -4.13 28.44 -10.48
C TYR A 511 -5.44 29.19 -10.77
N PRO A 512 -6.51 28.92 -10.01
CA PRO A 512 -7.71 29.76 -9.99
C PRO A 512 -7.40 31.22 -9.65
N PHE A 513 -6.38 31.46 -8.82
CA PHE A 513 -5.88 32.81 -8.51
C PHE A 513 -5.45 33.56 -9.77
N LEU A 514 -4.60 32.95 -10.61
CA LEU A 514 -4.09 33.58 -11.83
C LEU A 514 -5.20 33.84 -12.85
N ALA A 515 -6.14 32.90 -12.97
CA ALA A 515 -7.33 33.11 -13.81
C ALA A 515 -8.17 34.30 -13.30
N TYR A 516 -8.45 34.35 -11.99
CA TYR A 516 -9.23 35.45 -11.40
C TYR A 516 -8.57 36.82 -11.59
N ILE A 517 -7.27 36.97 -11.32
CA ILE A 517 -6.60 38.27 -11.49
C ILE A 517 -6.50 38.71 -12.95
N SER A 518 -6.58 37.77 -13.90
CA SER A 518 -6.58 38.10 -15.33
C SER A 518 -7.91 38.64 -15.84
N ASP A 519 -9.02 38.31 -15.17
CA ASP A 519 -10.37 38.76 -15.53
C ASP A 519 -11.28 38.86 -14.27
N PRO A 520 -10.98 39.79 -13.34
CA PRO A 520 -11.70 39.90 -12.08
C PRO A 520 -13.11 40.46 -12.22
N GLU A 521 -13.44 41.06 -13.37
CA GLU A 521 -14.76 41.63 -13.66
C GLU A 521 -15.79 40.54 -14.02
N HIS A 522 -15.37 39.48 -14.69
CA HIS A 522 -16.27 38.41 -15.15
C HIS A 522 -16.17 37.12 -14.33
N ILE A 523 -15.04 36.88 -13.66
CA ILE A 523 -14.85 35.69 -12.83
C ILE A 523 -15.35 35.96 -11.41
N ASP A 524 -16.40 35.25 -10.98
CA ASP A 524 -16.85 35.29 -9.58
C ASP A 524 -15.75 34.76 -8.65
N ILE A 525 -15.26 35.61 -7.75
CA ILE A 525 -14.24 35.23 -6.76
C ILE A 525 -14.71 34.06 -5.88
N ASN A 526 -16.01 33.94 -5.61
CA ASN A 526 -16.56 32.84 -4.82
C ASN A 526 -16.39 31.49 -5.54
N TYR A 527 -16.52 31.48 -6.87
CA TYR A 527 -16.25 30.31 -7.71
C TYR A 527 -14.77 29.91 -7.67
N ALA A 528 -13.85 30.88 -7.65
CA ALA A 528 -12.42 30.64 -7.52
C ALA A 528 -12.00 30.18 -6.11
N LEU A 529 -12.75 30.57 -5.06
CA LEU A 529 -12.45 30.31 -3.65
C LEU A 529 -13.19 29.11 -3.03
N PHE A 530 -13.91 28.31 -3.83
CA PHE A 530 -14.78 27.21 -3.36
C PHE A 530 -15.89 27.67 -2.40
N LEU A 531 -16.33 28.92 -2.50
CA LEU A 531 -17.44 29.46 -1.73
C LEU A 531 -18.76 29.24 -2.49
N LYS A 532 -19.91 29.43 -1.81
CA LYS A 532 -21.21 29.29 -2.45
C LYS A 532 -21.34 30.32 -3.58
N ASN A 533 -21.64 29.82 -4.78
CA ASN A 533 -21.81 30.58 -6.01
C ASN A 533 -22.79 29.83 -6.93
N PRO A 534 -23.25 30.41 -8.05
CA PRO A 534 -24.12 29.73 -9.02
C PRO A 534 -23.48 28.52 -9.72
N GLY A 535 -22.15 28.42 -9.69
CA GLY A 535 -21.36 27.46 -10.44
C GLY A 535 -21.39 27.72 -11.95
N ILE A 536 -20.76 26.83 -12.70
CA ILE A 536 -20.78 26.86 -14.16
C ILE A 536 -21.36 25.54 -14.66
N TYR A 537 -22.31 25.63 -15.58
CA TYR A 537 -22.87 24.48 -16.27
C TYR A 537 -22.19 24.30 -17.63
N ASP A 538 -21.74 23.08 -17.91
CA ASP A 538 -21.16 22.70 -19.19
C ASP A 538 -22.20 21.98 -20.03
N ASP A 539 -22.75 22.67 -21.04
CA ASP A 539 -23.86 22.17 -21.87
C ASP A 539 -23.53 20.88 -22.63
N LYS A 540 -22.26 20.67 -22.98
CA LYS A 540 -21.85 19.50 -23.76
C LYS A 540 -21.80 18.24 -22.90
N THR A 541 -21.36 18.37 -21.66
CA THR A 541 -21.23 17.22 -20.73
C THR A 541 -22.41 17.10 -19.76
N ASN A 542 -23.27 18.12 -19.68
CA ASN A 542 -24.31 18.26 -18.66
C ASN A 542 -23.76 18.19 -17.23
N LEU A 543 -22.52 18.66 -17.04
CA LEU A 543 -21.86 18.69 -15.74
C LEU A 543 -21.92 20.10 -15.15
N HIS A 544 -22.15 20.14 -13.85
CA HIS A 544 -22.11 21.37 -13.08
C HIS A 544 -20.84 21.41 -12.23
N TYR A 545 -20.17 22.56 -12.27
CA TYR A 545 -18.93 22.82 -11.56
C TYR A 545 -19.19 23.89 -10.51
N ASP A 546 -19.08 23.52 -9.24
CA ASP A 546 -19.23 24.45 -8.12
C ASP A 546 -17.97 25.30 -7.86
N ASN A 547 -16.83 24.95 -8.46
CA ASN A 547 -15.57 25.66 -8.27
C ASN A 547 -14.65 25.57 -9.49
N MET A 548 -13.83 26.61 -9.67
CA MET A 548 -12.90 26.74 -10.80
C MET A 548 -11.82 25.67 -10.83
N PHE A 549 -11.34 25.22 -9.66
CA PHE A 549 -10.25 24.25 -9.58
C PHE A 549 -10.61 22.91 -10.24
N GLU A 550 -11.80 22.37 -9.97
CA GLU A 550 -12.27 21.15 -10.63
C GLU A 550 -12.53 21.36 -12.12
N ALA A 551 -13.07 22.53 -12.50
CA ALA A 551 -13.30 22.88 -13.90
C ALA A 551 -12.00 22.96 -14.71
N GLN A 552 -10.93 23.54 -14.14
CA GLN A 552 -9.62 23.59 -14.79
C GLN A 552 -9.03 22.18 -14.97
N ILE A 553 -9.14 21.30 -13.97
CA ILE A 553 -8.68 19.91 -14.08
C ILE A 553 -9.45 19.16 -15.17
N ASP A 554 -10.78 19.34 -15.23
CA ASP A 554 -11.60 18.67 -16.24
C ASP A 554 -11.40 19.25 -17.65
N GLY A 555 -11.02 20.52 -17.75
CA GLY A 555 -10.45 21.12 -18.97
C GLY A 555 -9.20 20.39 -19.45
N CYS A 556 -8.30 20.01 -18.53
CA CYS A 556 -7.13 19.21 -18.87
C CYS A 556 -7.52 17.80 -19.34
N TYR A 557 -8.46 17.14 -18.65
CA TYR A 557 -8.95 15.82 -19.08
C TYR A 557 -9.58 15.86 -20.48
N ALA A 558 -10.36 16.90 -20.80
CA ALA A 558 -10.93 17.08 -22.12
C ALA A 558 -9.85 17.29 -23.20
N ALA A 559 -8.80 18.06 -22.90
CA ALA A 559 -7.68 18.26 -23.82
C ALA A 559 -6.89 16.96 -24.07
N LEU A 560 -6.61 16.19 -23.01
CA LEU A 560 -5.97 14.88 -23.10
C LEU A 560 -6.80 13.90 -23.94
N GLU A 561 -8.11 13.88 -23.74
CA GLU A 561 -9.02 13.01 -24.49
C GLU A 561 -9.02 13.35 -25.99
N LYS A 562 -9.07 14.63 -26.36
CA LYS A 562 -8.94 15.08 -27.76
C LYS A 562 -7.58 14.74 -28.38
N ALA A 563 -6.53 14.72 -27.57
CA ALA A 563 -5.20 14.30 -28.01
C ALA A 563 -5.04 12.77 -28.12
N GLY A 564 -6.03 11.98 -27.67
CA GLY A 564 -6.03 10.51 -27.71
C GLY A 564 -5.59 9.83 -26.40
N PHE A 565 -5.48 10.58 -25.30
CA PHE A 565 -4.94 10.13 -24.00
C PHE A 565 -5.98 10.19 -22.86
N GLY A 566 -7.24 9.89 -23.15
CA GLY A 566 -8.34 10.02 -22.18
C GLY A 566 -8.25 9.17 -20.90
N LYS A 567 -7.31 8.20 -20.85
CA LYS A 567 -7.03 7.34 -19.69
C LYS A 567 -5.94 7.90 -18.76
N THR A 568 -5.20 8.92 -19.18
CA THR A 568 -4.09 9.49 -18.41
C THR A 568 -4.60 10.20 -17.17
N GLU A 569 -4.06 9.86 -15.99
CA GLU A 569 -4.34 10.56 -14.73
C GLU A 569 -3.79 11.99 -14.79
N VAL A 570 -4.51 12.95 -14.22
CA VAL A 570 -4.04 14.33 -14.03
C VAL A 570 -3.66 14.53 -12.56
N ILE A 571 -2.42 14.97 -12.32
CA ILE A 571 -1.94 15.41 -11.00
C ILE A 571 -1.65 16.90 -11.06
N VAL A 572 -2.13 17.65 -10.08
CA VAL A 572 -1.86 19.09 -10.00
C VAL A 572 -0.46 19.29 -9.37
N SER A 573 0.52 19.72 -10.17
CA SER A 573 1.90 19.93 -9.73
C SER A 573 2.10 21.20 -8.89
N GLU A 574 1.19 22.15 -9.02
CA GLU A 574 1.15 23.40 -8.26
C GLU A 574 -0.26 23.98 -8.23
N THR A 575 -0.67 24.49 -7.08
CA THR A 575 -1.86 25.32 -6.95
C THR A 575 -1.79 26.13 -5.66
N GLY A 576 -2.22 27.38 -5.67
CA GLY A 576 -2.11 28.25 -4.50
C GLY A 576 -2.82 29.58 -4.71
N TRP A 577 -2.76 30.43 -3.68
CA TRP A 577 -3.33 31.76 -3.71
C TRP A 577 -2.47 32.73 -2.88
N ALA A 578 -2.03 33.82 -3.50
CA ALA A 578 -1.13 34.77 -2.86
C ALA A 578 -1.83 35.58 -1.75
N SER A 579 -1.15 35.74 -0.63
CA SER A 579 -1.67 36.46 0.55
C SER A 579 -1.49 37.98 0.49
N HIS A 580 -0.67 38.45 -0.44
CA HIS A 580 -0.41 39.85 -0.71
C HIS A 580 0.07 39.99 -2.16
N GLY A 581 -0.20 41.10 -2.82
CA GLY A 581 0.16 41.34 -4.22
C GLY A 581 0.21 42.83 -4.54
N ASP A 582 0.56 43.14 -5.78
CA ASP A 582 0.59 44.51 -6.29
C ASP A 582 -0.85 45.10 -6.36
N PRO A 583 -1.02 46.44 -6.47
CA PRO A 583 -2.34 47.06 -6.47
C PRO A 583 -3.31 46.54 -7.55
N ASN A 584 -2.79 46.03 -8.67
CA ASN A 584 -3.55 45.44 -9.77
C ASN A 584 -3.83 43.93 -9.58
N GLU A 585 -3.24 43.27 -8.59
CA GLU A 585 -3.47 41.86 -8.27
C GLU A 585 -4.66 41.72 -7.30
N VAL A 586 -5.82 42.23 -7.75
CA VAL A 586 -7.06 42.25 -6.98
C VAL A 586 -7.35 40.84 -6.48
N GLY A 587 -7.59 40.70 -5.17
CA GLY A 587 -7.86 39.39 -4.55
C GLY A 587 -6.66 38.72 -3.88
N ALA A 588 -5.42 39.22 -4.08
CA ALA A 588 -4.24 38.79 -3.33
C ALA A 588 -4.30 39.31 -1.88
N THR A 589 -5.05 38.62 -1.03
CA THR A 589 -5.25 38.99 0.38
C THR A 589 -5.12 37.78 1.30
N VAL A 590 -4.69 38.00 2.54
CA VAL A 590 -4.60 36.95 3.56
C VAL A 590 -5.93 36.21 3.74
N LYS A 591 -7.07 36.92 3.68
CA LYS A 591 -8.40 36.33 3.79
C LYS A 591 -8.69 35.34 2.66
N ASN A 592 -8.38 35.73 1.42
CA ASN A 592 -8.63 34.89 0.24
C ASN A 592 -7.65 33.72 0.19
N ALA A 593 -6.36 33.96 0.46
CA ALA A 593 -5.35 32.91 0.54
C ALA A 593 -5.70 31.84 1.58
N ARG A 594 -6.12 32.28 2.79
CA ARG A 594 -6.62 31.37 3.83
C ARG A 594 -7.85 30.59 3.36
N THR A 595 -8.80 31.26 2.71
CA THR A 595 -10.05 30.63 2.26
C THR A 595 -9.76 29.56 1.19
N TYR A 596 -8.97 29.91 0.17
CA TYR A 596 -8.57 29.01 -0.90
C TYR A 596 -7.86 27.76 -0.36
N ASN A 597 -6.76 27.96 0.38
CA ASN A 597 -5.92 26.86 0.85
C ASN A 597 -6.64 25.97 1.88
N LEU A 598 -7.49 26.54 2.74
CA LEU A 598 -8.32 25.76 3.66
C LEU A 598 -9.37 24.91 2.92
N ASN A 599 -10.04 25.49 1.93
CA ASN A 599 -11.07 24.78 1.17
C ASN A 599 -10.48 23.72 0.24
N LEU A 600 -9.34 24.01 -0.40
CA LEU A 600 -8.56 23.04 -1.15
C LEU A 600 -8.14 21.86 -0.26
N ARG A 601 -7.60 22.12 0.94
CA ARG A 601 -7.25 21.06 1.90
C ARG A 601 -8.46 20.20 2.25
N LYS A 602 -9.63 20.80 2.52
CA LYS A 602 -10.88 20.06 2.76
C LYS A 602 -11.32 19.25 1.54
N LYS A 603 -11.18 19.79 0.32
CA LYS A 603 -11.50 19.09 -0.94
C LYS A 603 -10.62 17.86 -1.11
N LEU A 604 -9.31 18.00 -0.97
CA LEU A 604 -8.35 16.89 -1.10
C LEU A 604 -8.56 15.83 0.00
N ALA A 605 -8.89 16.24 1.23
CA ALA A 605 -9.18 15.32 2.34
C ALA A 605 -10.40 14.42 2.10
N LYS A 606 -11.37 14.85 1.27
CA LYS A 606 -12.54 14.04 0.89
C LYS A 606 -12.17 12.87 -0.04
N LYS A 607 -10.98 12.88 -0.66
CA LYS A 607 -10.52 11.86 -1.63
C LYS A 607 -11.54 11.59 -2.76
N LYS A 608 -12.24 12.64 -3.19
CA LYS A 608 -13.18 12.59 -4.31
C LYS A 608 -12.54 13.16 -5.56
N GLY A 609 -12.92 12.65 -6.71
CA GLY A 609 -12.54 13.24 -7.99
C GLY A 609 -13.29 14.51 -8.33
N THR A 610 -13.19 14.92 -9.59
CA THR A 610 -13.90 16.03 -10.21
C THR A 610 -15.26 15.57 -10.79
N PRO A 611 -16.14 16.47 -11.24
CA PRO A 611 -17.38 16.09 -11.93
C PRO A 611 -17.18 15.13 -13.12
N TYR A 612 -16.15 15.35 -13.96
CA TYR A 612 -15.87 14.50 -15.14
C TYR A 612 -15.13 13.19 -14.80
N ARG A 613 -14.38 13.16 -13.69
CA ARG A 613 -13.64 11.99 -13.20
C ARG A 613 -13.93 11.69 -11.72
N PRO A 614 -15.18 11.39 -11.33
CA PRO A 614 -15.59 11.34 -9.92
C PRO A 614 -14.94 10.21 -9.11
N LYS A 615 -14.49 9.14 -9.81
CA LYS A 615 -13.87 7.95 -9.21
C LYS A 615 -12.35 8.08 -9.02
N THR A 616 -11.71 9.09 -9.60
CA THR A 616 -10.26 9.30 -9.52
C THR A 616 -10.00 10.43 -8.53
N PRO A 617 -9.49 10.16 -7.31
CA PRO A 617 -9.24 11.21 -6.32
C PRO A 617 -8.30 12.28 -6.87
N VAL A 618 -8.65 13.55 -6.67
CA VAL A 618 -7.75 14.65 -7.05
C VAL A 618 -6.52 14.65 -6.15
N LYS A 619 -5.33 14.71 -6.76
CA LYS A 619 -4.03 14.85 -6.10
C LYS A 619 -3.45 16.21 -6.47
N ALA A 620 -2.94 16.95 -5.48
CA ALA A 620 -2.35 18.26 -5.72
C ALA A 620 -1.18 18.58 -4.79
N TYR A 621 -0.18 19.28 -5.32
CA TYR A 621 0.84 19.97 -4.55
C TYR A 621 0.43 21.44 -4.36
N VAL A 622 0.35 21.86 -3.11
CA VAL A 622 0.04 23.25 -2.76
C VAL A 622 1.30 24.10 -2.90
N PHE A 623 1.19 25.20 -3.65
CA PHE A 623 2.23 26.19 -3.82
C PHE A 623 2.01 27.35 -2.84
N ALA A 624 2.87 27.57 -1.84
CA ALA A 624 4.07 26.80 -1.47
C ALA A 624 4.25 26.74 0.06
N ILE A 625 5.29 26.05 0.53
CA ILE A 625 5.58 25.97 1.96
C ILE A 625 5.93 27.33 2.57
N PHE A 626 6.84 28.11 1.96
CA PHE A 626 7.30 29.40 2.50
C PHE A 626 6.99 30.55 1.55
N ASN A 627 6.93 31.76 2.11
CA ASN A 627 7.08 32.98 1.32
C ASN A 627 8.54 33.08 0.86
N GLU A 628 8.74 33.19 -0.45
CA GLU A 628 10.06 33.17 -1.09
C GLU A 628 10.49 34.59 -1.47
N ASN A 629 11.29 35.24 -0.61
CA ASN A 629 11.58 36.67 -0.71
C ASN A 629 12.44 37.07 -1.93
N LEU A 630 13.17 36.14 -2.53
CA LEU A 630 14.05 36.40 -3.68
C LEU A 630 13.35 36.15 -5.03
N LYS A 631 12.08 35.72 -5.04
CA LYS A 631 11.33 35.56 -6.30
C LYS A 631 11.16 36.91 -7.00
N THR A 632 11.49 36.93 -8.29
CA THR A 632 11.29 38.07 -9.19
C THR A 632 9.84 38.13 -9.69
N GLY A 633 9.45 39.24 -10.33
CA GLY A 633 8.10 39.43 -10.84
C GLY A 633 7.16 40.12 -9.85
N PRO A 634 5.83 39.97 -10.02
CA PRO A 634 4.82 40.63 -9.19
C PRO A 634 4.97 40.36 -7.69
N THR A 635 4.38 41.21 -6.86
CA THR A 635 4.45 41.04 -5.39
C THR A 635 3.77 39.77 -4.91
N SER A 636 2.77 39.25 -5.63
CA SER A 636 2.16 37.94 -5.33
C SER A 636 3.16 36.79 -5.26
N GLU A 637 4.16 36.77 -6.14
CA GLU A 637 5.17 35.71 -6.24
C GLU A 637 5.92 35.48 -4.92
N ARG A 638 6.09 36.54 -4.11
CA ARG A 638 6.79 36.50 -2.82
C ARG A 638 5.87 36.10 -1.64
N ASN A 639 4.59 35.86 -1.88
CA ASN A 639 3.55 35.80 -0.85
C ASN A 639 2.59 34.60 -0.94
N PHE A 640 3.01 33.48 -1.56
CA PHE A 640 2.24 32.24 -1.67
C PHE A 640 2.37 31.27 -0.47
N GLY A 641 3.32 31.53 0.44
CA GLY A 641 3.69 30.63 1.52
C GLY A 641 2.58 30.36 2.53
N LEU A 642 2.37 29.09 2.86
CA LEU A 642 1.54 28.67 4.00
C LEU A 642 2.22 29.00 5.34
N PHE A 643 3.54 29.09 5.34
CA PHE A 643 4.38 29.49 6.46
C PHE A 643 5.21 30.73 6.09
N LYS A 644 5.52 31.53 7.10
CA LYS A 644 6.48 32.63 6.99
C LYS A 644 7.91 32.09 7.05
N ALA A 645 8.87 32.93 6.69
CA ALA A 645 10.29 32.62 6.71
C ALA A 645 10.79 32.10 8.07
N ASP A 646 10.20 32.56 9.18
CA ASP A 646 10.56 32.11 10.53
C ASP A 646 9.89 30.78 10.96
N GLY A 647 9.16 30.13 10.06
CA GLY A 647 8.43 28.88 10.31
C GLY A 647 7.10 29.04 11.04
N SER A 648 6.68 30.27 11.38
CA SER A 648 5.32 30.53 11.89
C SER A 648 4.28 30.41 10.76
N ILE A 649 3.02 30.14 11.09
CA ILE A 649 1.95 30.08 10.08
C ILE A 649 1.69 31.46 9.46
N SER A 650 1.50 31.52 8.14
CA SER A 650 1.06 32.75 7.47
C SER A 650 -0.39 33.08 7.83
N TYR A 651 -1.22 32.04 7.91
CA TYR A 651 -2.64 32.12 8.27
C TYR A 651 -3.12 30.73 8.70
N ASP A 652 -4.11 30.67 9.60
CA ASP A 652 -4.56 29.39 10.16
C ASP A 652 -5.44 28.60 9.19
N ILE A 653 -4.90 27.49 8.69
CA ILE A 653 -5.62 26.46 7.93
C ILE A 653 -5.61 25.10 8.62
N GLY A 654 -5.33 25.07 9.93
CA GLY A 654 -5.21 23.86 10.75
C GLY A 654 -3.82 23.23 10.72
N PHE A 655 -2.76 24.02 10.49
CA PHE A 655 -1.37 23.60 10.65
C PHE A 655 -0.75 24.30 11.85
N THR A 656 0.27 23.68 12.43
CA THR A 656 1.07 24.24 13.51
C THR A 656 2.44 24.65 12.96
N GLY A 657 2.88 25.88 13.21
CA GLY A 657 4.20 26.35 12.82
C GLY A 657 5.31 25.82 13.73
N LEU A 658 6.57 26.10 13.38
CA LEU A 658 7.75 25.81 14.22
C LEU A 658 7.77 26.62 15.52
N LYS A 659 7.18 27.81 15.50
CA LYS A 659 6.97 28.66 16.68
C LYS A 659 5.48 28.72 17.03
N PRO A 660 5.12 28.68 18.33
CA PRO A 660 3.76 28.96 18.76
C PRO A 660 3.36 30.36 18.27
N SER A 661 2.35 30.44 17.40
CA SER A 661 1.74 31.73 17.09
C SER A 661 1.09 32.27 18.36
N SER A 662 1.29 33.55 18.68
CA SER A 662 0.73 34.24 19.85
C SER A 662 -0.81 34.35 19.84
N ALA A 663 -1.49 33.68 18.91
CA ALA A 663 -2.92 33.50 18.90
C ALA A 663 -3.26 31.99 18.78
N SER A 664 -3.48 31.34 19.91
CA SER A 664 -4.19 30.07 19.94
C SER A 664 -5.18 30.05 21.11
N SER A 665 -6.44 30.40 20.82
CA SER A 665 -7.57 30.02 21.66
C SER A 665 -8.00 28.60 21.29
N LEU A 666 -7.26 27.61 21.80
CA LEU A 666 -7.67 26.21 21.77
C LEU A 666 -8.74 25.96 22.83
N LEU A 667 -9.98 26.33 22.52
CA LEU A 667 -11.17 25.84 23.21
C LEU A 667 -11.87 24.83 22.31
N LEU A 668 -11.29 23.64 22.19
CA LEU A 668 -12.01 22.47 21.69
C LEU A 668 -12.59 21.71 22.89
N SER A 669 -13.88 21.97 23.08
CA SER A 669 -14.80 21.37 24.03
C SER A 669 -14.77 19.83 23.94
N LEU A 670 -14.09 19.20 24.89
CA LEU A 670 -14.32 17.80 25.25
C LEU A 670 -15.53 17.76 26.17
N LYS A 671 -16.73 17.77 25.58
CA LYS A 671 -17.96 17.46 26.33
C LYS A 671 -18.80 16.44 25.56
N LYS A 672 -19.04 15.33 26.26
CA LYS A 672 -19.92 14.18 25.97
C LYS A 672 -19.38 13.11 25.00
N THR A 673 -18.79 12.06 25.55
CA THR A 673 -19.45 10.75 25.74
C THR A 673 -18.67 9.94 26.79
N GLY A 674 -19.36 9.30 27.72
CA GLY A 674 -18.81 8.73 28.96
C GLY A 674 -18.01 7.45 28.75
N VAL A 675 -16.74 7.57 28.33
CA VAL A 675 -15.80 6.45 28.19
C VAL A 675 -14.63 6.52 29.21
N GLN A 676 -14.55 7.61 29.98
CA GLN A 676 -13.48 7.86 30.96
C GLN A 676 -13.47 6.87 32.15
N GLY A 677 -14.60 6.23 32.47
CA GLY A 677 -14.71 5.34 33.64
C GLY A 677 -14.15 3.93 33.42
N TRP A 678 -14.18 3.43 32.18
CA TRP A 678 -13.79 2.04 31.88
C TRP A 678 -12.28 1.86 31.67
N PHE A 679 -11.62 2.88 31.12
CA PHE A 679 -10.17 2.87 30.88
C PHE A 679 -9.36 2.80 32.18
N ASN A 680 -9.78 3.53 33.21
CA ASN A 680 -9.07 3.55 34.48
C ASN A 680 -9.22 2.23 35.24
N SER A 681 -10.39 1.59 35.20
CA SER A 681 -10.62 0.32 35.92
C SER A 681 -9.91 -0.88 35.31
N LEU A 682 -9.75 -0.94 33.97
CA LEU A 682 -9.03 -2.03 33.30
C LEU A 682 -7.51 -1.90 33.45
N LEU A 683 -6.97 -0.67 33.39
CA LEU A 683 -5.55 -0.42 33.63
C LEU A 683 -5.18 -0.64 35.10
N LEU A 684 -6.05 -0.23 36.04
CA LEU A 684 -5.87 -0.54 37.47
C LEU A 684 -5.97 -2.05 37.73
N ALA A 685 -6.93 -2.76 37.14
CA ALA A 685 -7.05 -4.21 37.32
C ALA A 685 -5.81 -4.98 36.82
N TYR A 686 -5.22 -4.55 35.70
CA TYR A 686 -3.97 -5.10 35.17
C TYR A 686 -2.75 -4.79 36.06
N LEU A 687 -2.70 -3.59 36.65
CA LEU A 687 -1.66 -3.22 37.62
C LEU A 687 -1.85 -3.90 38.98
N THR A 688 -3.08 -4.17 39.42
CA THR A 688 -3.35 -4.80 40.73
C THR A 688 -3.27 -6.32 40.70
N CYS A 689 -3.44 -6.97 39.55
CA CYS A 689 -3.25 -8.42 39.41
C CYS A 689 -1.79 -8.83 39.13
N THR A 690 -0.93 -7.92 38.67
CA THR A 690 0.48 -8.21 38.41
C THR A 690 1.35 -8.16 39.67
N ILE A 691 0.98 -7.33 40.65
CA ILE A 691 1.77 -7.16 41.88
C ILE A 691 1.72 -8.38 42.82
N PRO A 692 0.57 -9.06 43.06
CA PRO A 692 0.51 -10.24 43.92
C PRO A 692 1.20 -11.46 43.31
N VAL A 693 1.17 -11.60 41.98
CA VAL A 693 1.83 -12.71 41.27
C VAL A 693 3.35 -12.50 41.21
N LEU A 694 3.83 -11.25 41.09
CA LEU A 694 5.26 -10.94 41.21
C LEU A 694 5.79 -11.16 42.64
N LEU A 695 4.98 -10.91 43.67
CA LEU A 695 5.35 -11.12 45.07
C LEU A 695 5.29 -12.60 45.52
N LEU A 696 4.64 -13.47 44.75
CA LEU A 696 4.64 -14.92 44.96
C LEU A 696 5.80 -15.65 44.24
N ILE A 697 6.55 -14.94 43.38
CA ILE A 697 7.65 -15.47 42.56
C ILE A 697 9.03 -14.91 43.00
N LEU A 698 9.06 -13.85 43.81
CA LEU A 698 10.22 -13.45 44.62
C LEU A 698 10.25 -14.24 45.92
#